data_AF-A0A6H1FMT3-F1
#
_entry.id   AF-A0A6H1FMT3-F1
#
_cell.length_a   1.000
_cell.length_b   1.000
_cell.length_c   1.000
_cell.angle_alpha   90.00
_cell.angle_beta   90.00
_cell.angle_gamma   90.00
#
_symmetry.space_group_name_H-M   'P 1'
#
loop_
_entity.id
_entity.type
_entity.pdbx_description
1 polymer ?
#
loop_
_entity_poly.entity_id
_entity_poly.type
_entity_poly.pdbx_seq_one_letter_code
_entity_poly.pdbx_strand_id
1 'polypeptide(L)'
;MKRSHFSHLPADVAFSPGLRCLAWLNIAVQATLPLTAAFTPVMATAGEQHFLQQTAPLSAPRMQVYTLGAGETAASVAKKFHLTPEQLREMNAFRTFARGLNGLRPGDDVDVPLMTGKDNKTTSGGTSSHRTSSAEEGDEQAQKVAGYVTQAGSFLSGSAKGDAAASMARGMATGEAGGALQQWLSHFGTARVQLDADKNFSLKNSQFDLLIPLYDRGNEMVFTQGNLHRTDSRTQANLGAGLRHFTPTYMLGGNLFGDYDLSRDHARMGAGVEYWRDFLKLGVNGYMRLTDWKDSRDLADYQERPANGWDIRAQAWVPSLPQLGGKLTYEQYYGKEVALFGVDKRQKNPHAITAGINYTPVPLITLGAEQRQGQSGKGDTRLTVDMNYQLGVPWRAQVDPTAVAAMRSLAGSRYNLVERNNNIVLEYRKKDIIRLHTADLVTGYPGEQKSLGVSVTSTYGLARIDWEDPALSASGGKIVQNGADYAVVLPPYQASAQGVNTYAVSGVAVDTKGNRSDRSDTQVTVQAPEINKQTSTFTPVSSVLPADGKSTQVLTLTLRDGSNQPADMDVKDISLKNSTLKTAVVSALTRKSAGVYTVTVTAGTDNETVTLTPSVSGITLSPAGVTISSSTPDAGQSVFSASPETIMADNTAISTLTLVAKDAQGNSLAGLKDSLTFVVKDSGGQIPAGGIITESAVTESSIKGTYTATLKGTSAGKYTIVPEYNGIAMGSLSAAVTLISTMPDENTSTIKTDTATYVTGADMLITVTLKDKNQKALTGDAGLLTTSTVTVPNATLKTGSSWKDNGDGTYRATYTAETASTDNQATLRLSGWPAGSTSEKYAITATQPDQSQSLIARDRDTYLSGDDMLITVTLKDKNQKALRGDAGLLTTSTVTVPNATLKTGSSWKDNGDGTYRATYTAETASTDNQATLRLSGWPAGSTSEKYAITATQPDQSQSLIARDRDTYLSGDDMLITVTLKDKNQKALRGDAGLLTTSTVTVPNATLKTGSSWKDNGDGTYRATYTAETASTDNQATLKLSGWSAGSTSEKYAITLGDEPPASINTQANPHTFTQTSEEGTFPTTGFDWATFTIVPKDGKSAADYRWSSDARWVSVSDGVVELSEPPRYMSGHATIRGVPVNGQGKIIQYSFSLTHWFIKGRDSGYGWDQAQKAASDSQGYHLPTIGELTNAPVTGPRPGFGKRGVGNLWSEWGDLYNYEKTGFTYYYGVWTSCRAVEASEPAHYVIGLGSHGDLTFDFDGTGRFAVFVRNV
;
A
#
# COMPACT_ATOMS: atom_id res chain seq x y z
N MET A 1 47.78 -20.48 34.28
CA MET A 1 49.06 -21.22 34.40
C MET A 1 49.01 -22.44 33.47
N LYS A 2 50.15 -22.86 32.91
CA LYS A 2 50.40 -24.11 32.15
C LYS A 2 49.65 -24.34 30.81
N ARG A 3 50.37 -24.98 29.87
CA ARG A 3 49.98 -25.52 28.54
C ARG A 3 49.73 -27.06 28.71
N SER A 4 49.50 -27.94 27.72
CA SER A 4 49.98 -28.00 26.31
C SER A 4 49.43 -29.19 25.47
N HIS A 5 49.19 -28.95 24.16
CA HIS A 5 49.17 -29.85 22.97
C HIS A 5 48.21 -31.09 22.97
N PHE A 6 47.58 -31.55 21.87
CA PHE A 6 47.80 -31.53 20.38
C PHE A 6 46.41 -31.51 19.63
N SER A 7 46.18 -31.39 18.30
CA SER A 7 46.91 -30.93 17.08
C SER A 7 45.92 -30.84 15.84
N HIS A 8 46.45 -30.59 14.63
CA HIS A 8 45.98 -30.83 13.23
C HIS A 8 44.69 -31.68 12.96
N LEU A 9 43.80 -31.45 11.96
CA LEU A 9 43.81 -30.76 10.62
C LEU A 9 42.37 -30.16 10.30
N PRO A 10 42.01 -29.64 9.08
CA PRO A 10 40.90 -28.65 8.88
C PRO A 10 39.64 -29.13 8.09
N ALA A 11 38.64 -28.23 7.93
CA ALA A 11 37.57 -28.31 6.91
C ALA A 11 36.93 -26.92 6.61
N ASP A 12 36.22 -26.80 5.48
CA ASP A 12 35.59 -25.57 4.95
C ASP A 12 34.35 -25.06 5.72
N VAL A 13 34.01 -23.77 5.53
CA VAL A 13 32.74 -23.16 5.95
C VAL A 13 31.75 -23.12 4.78
N ALA A 14 30.65 -23.85 4.88
CA ALA A 14 29.65 -23.95 3.81
C ALA A 14 28.62 -22.81 3.81
N PHE A 15 28.34 -22.25 2.62
CA PHE A 15 27.20 -21.36 2.39
C PHE A 15 25.88 -22.13 2.33
N SER A 16 24.78 -21.51 2.79
CA SER A 16 23.47 -22.15 2.87
C SER A 16 22.84 -22.42 1.49
N PRO A 17 22.01 -23.48 1.33
CA PRO A 17 21.42 -23.83 0.04
C PRO A 17 20.56 -22.73 -0.59
N GLY A 18 19.83 -21.96 0.23
CA GLY A 18 18.95 -20.88 -0.24
C GLY A 18 19.71 -19.73 -0.93
N LEU A 19 20.90 -19.37 -0.41
CA LEU A 19 21.72 -18.31 -1.01
C LEU A 19 22.30 -18.73 -2.36
N ARG A 20 22.69 -20.02 -2.50
CA ARG A 20 23.13 -20.58 -3.78
C ARG A 20 22.01 -20.62 -4.81
N CYS A 21 20.79 -20.95 -4.40
CA CYS A 21 19.61 -20.92 -5.26
C CYS A 21 19.31 -19.49 -5.76
N LEU A 22 19.33 -18.49 -4.87
CA LEU A 22 19.15 -17.07 -5.21
C LEU A 22 20.24 -16.53 -6.14
N ALA A 23 21.51 -16.94 -5.95
CA ALA A 23 22.60 -16.56 -6.83
C ALA A 23 22.41 -17.11 -8.26
N TRP A 24 22.09 -18.40 -8.40
CA TRP A 24 21.81 -19.01 -9.71
C TRP A 24 20.56 -18.43 -10.38
N LEU A 25 19.51 -18.10 -9.61
CA LEU A 25 18.32 -17.43 -10.13
C LEU A 25 18.66 -16.03 -10.69
N ASN A 26 19.48 -15.26 -9.97
CA ASN A 26 19.88 -13.91 -10.40
C ASN A 26 20.79 -13.96 -11.65
N ILE A 27 21.70 -14.94 -11.73
CA ILE A 27 22.51 -15.21 -12.93
C ILE A 27 21.63 -15.60 -14.11
N ALA A 28 20.60 -16.45 -13.92
CA ALA A 28 19.67 -16.83 -14.98
C ALA A 28 18.81 -15.64 -15.48
N VAL A 29 18.41 -14.73 -14.59
CA VAL A 29 17.71 -13.48 -14.96
C VAL A 29 18.64 -12.54 -15.74
N GLN A 30 19.90 -12.40 -15.32
CA GLN A 30 20.89 -11.56 -16.02
C GLN A 30 21.26 -12.14 -17.40
N ALA A 31 21.32 -13.47 -17.54
CA ALA A 31 21.58 -14.14 -18.81
C ALA A 31 20.39 -14.11 -19.80
N THR A 32 19.16 -13.88 -19.34
CA THR A 32 17.95 -13.85 -20.19
C THR A 32 17.56 -12.45 -20.67
N LEU A 33 18.03 -11.39 -19.99
CA LEU A 33 17.77 -9.99 -20.36
C LEU A 33 18.13 -9.64 -21.83
N PRO A 34 19.30 -10.05 -22.39
CA PRO A 34 19.66 -9.73 -23.79
C PRO A 34 18.74 -10.34 -24.85
N LEU A 35 17.99 -11.41 -24.53
CA LEU A 35 17.12 -12.13 -25.46
C LEU A 35 15.71 -11.56 -25.56
N THR A 36 15.36 -10.57 -24.73
CA THR A 36 14.02 -9.95 -24.72
C THR A 36 13.69 -9.17 -26.00
N ALA A 37 14.71 -8.70 -26.73
CA ALA A 37 14.56 -7.93 -27.97
C ALA A 37 13.92 -8.71 -29.14
N ALA A 38 13.89 -10.05 -29.08
CA ALA A 38 13.33 -10.88 -30.17
C ALA A 38 11.80 -11.00 -30.18
N PHE A 39 11.10 -10.50 -29.14
CA PHE A 39 9.66 -10.75 -28.92
C PHE A 39 8.80 -9.52 -28.63
N THR A 40 9.34 -8.29 -28.78
CA THR A 40 8.61 -7.05 -28.54
C THR A 40 8.11 -6.36 -29.82
N PRO A 41 6.87 -6.66 -30.26
CA PRO A 41 6.10 -5.64 -31.00
C PRO A 41 4.59 -5.57 -30.62
N VAL A 42 4.19 -5.89 -29.38
CA VAL A 42 2.77 -5.71 -28.93
C VAL A 42 2.59 -5.02 -27.58
N MET A 43 3.62 -4.90 -26.74
CA MET A 43 3.57 -4.26 -25.41
C MET A 43 3.38 -2.73 -25.44
N ALA A 44 3.12 -2.13 -26.61
CA ALA A 44 3.13 -0.68 -26.84
C ALA A 44 1.74 -0.06 -27.09
N THR A 45 0.66 -0.86 -27.07
CA THR A 45 -0.69 -0.41 -27.47
C THR A 45 -1.77 -0.70 -26.42
N ALA A 46 -1.43 -0.62 -25.13
CA ALA A 46 -2.38 -0.66 -24.03
C ALA A 46 -2.15 0.54 -23.08
N GLY A 47 -3.23 1.10 -22.57
CA GLY A 47 -3.26 2.44 -21.97
C GLY A 47 -2.60 2.57 -20.59
N GLU A 48 -2.29 3.82 -20.25
CA GLU A 48 -1.60 4.23 -19.02
C GLU A 48 -2.32 3.77 -17.74
N GLN A 49 -1.66 2.95 -16.90
CA GLN A 49 -1.58 3.18 -15.45
C GLN A 49 -0.53 2.30 -14.75
N HIS A 50 0.07 2.86 -13.69
CA HIS A 50 1.33 2.41 -13.09
C HIS A 50 1.28 1.02 -12.43
N PHE A 51 2.33 0.23 -12.65
CA PHE A 51 2.82 -0.77 -11.67
C PHE A 51 4.34 -0.71 -11.41
N LEU A 52 5.07 0.17 -12.12
CA LEU A 52 6.43 0.55 -11.76
C LEU A 52 6.56 2.08 -11.83
N GLN A 53 6.93 2.70 -10.71
CA GLN A 53 7.49 4.05 -10.64
C GLN A 53 9.00 3.92 -10.36
N GLN A 54 9.89 4.69 -10.97
CA GLN A 54 9.74 5.49 -12.19
C GLN A 54 11.14 5.74 -12.78
N THR A 55 11.47 5.12 -13.91
CA THR A 55 12.49 5.65 -14.83
C THR A 55 11.83 6.64 -15.81
N ALA A 56 12.65 7.47 -16.46
CA ALA A 56 12.18 8.60 -17.26
C ALA A 56 11.26 8.16 -18.43
N PRO A 57 10.28 8.99 -18.83
CA PRO A 57 9.28 8.61 -19.84
C PRO A 57 9.90 8.47 -21.23
N LEU A 58 9.63 7.34 -21.89
CA LEU A 58 9.71 7.23 -23.34
C LEU A 58 8.59 8.09 -23.95
N SER A 59 8.94 8.98 -24.88
CA SER A 59 8.05 10.01 -25.38
C SER A 59 6.94 9.44 -26.27
N ALA A 60 5.69 9.83 -25.99
CA ALA A 60 4.65 9.78 -27.02
C ALA A 60 5.06 10.67 -28.22
N PRO A 61 4.72 10.30 -29.47
CA PRO A 61 4.98 11.16 -30.62
C PRO A 61 4.25 12.48 -30.43
N ARG A 62 4.99 13.60 -30.40
CA ARG A 62 4.39 14.93 -30.25
C ARG A 62 3.45 15.17 -31.43
N MET A 63 2.21 15.56 -31.13
CA MET A 63 1.23 15.99 -32.13
C MET A 63 1.52 17.45 -32.52
N GLN A 64 1.34 17.78 -33.80
CA GLN A 64 1.36 19.14 -34.32
C GLN A 64 0.10 19.38 -35.17
N VAL A 65 -0.41 20.60 -35.14
CA VAL A 65 -1.55 21.00 -35.98
C VAL A 65 -1.03 21.31 -37.39
N TYR A 66 -1.68 20.74 -38.40
CA TYR A 66 -1.36 20.95 -39.81
C TYR A 66 -2.57 21.52 -40.56
N THR A 67 -2.48 22.77 -40.99
CA THR A 67 -3.49 23.41 -41.85
C THR A 67 -3.33 22.92 -43.30
N LEU A 68 -4.41 22.47 -43.93
CA LEU A 68 -4.35 21.96 -45.31
C LEU A 68 -3.99 23.06 -46.32
N GLY A 69 -3.01 22.76 -47.20
CA GLY A 69 -2.62 23.61 -48.31
C GLY A 69 -3.57 23.56 -49.50
N ALA A 70 -3.38 24.47 -50.46
CA ALA A 70 -4.19 24.57 -51.67
C ALA A 70 -4.12 23.27 -52.52
N GLY A 71 -5.23 22.54 -52.58
CA GLY A 71 -5.35 21.26 -53.30
C GLY A 71 -5.05 20.01 -52.47
N GLU A 72 -4.68 20.13 -51.19
CA GLU A 72 -4.52 18.97 -50.32
C GLU A 72 -5.86 18.40 -49.84
N THR A 73 -5.86 17.12 -49.48
CA THR A 73 -6.99 16.36 -48.93
C THR A 73 -6.52 15.51 -47.74
N ALA A 74 -7.43 15.00 -46.91
CA ALA A 74 -7.05 14.10 -45.82
C ALA A 74 -6.23 12.89 -46.27
N ALA A 75 -6.53 12.31 -47.43
CA ALA A 75 -5.76 11.18 -47.96
C ALA A 75 -4.33 11.57 -48.39
N SER A 76 -4.11 12.79 -48.90
CA SER A 76 -2.76 13.28 -49.22
C SER A 76 -2.00 13.68 -47.97
N VAL A 77 -2.64 14.33 -46.99
CA VAL A 77 -2.01 14.68 -45.70
C VAL A 77 -1.64 13.43 -44.91
N ALA A 78 -2.51 12.42 -44.85
CA ALA A 78 -2.19 11.15 -44.20
C ALA A 78 -0.91 10.55 -44.79
N LYS A 79 -0.88 10.38 -46.13
CA LYS A 79 0.26 9.82 -46.85
C LYS A 79 1.54 10.67 -46.69
N LYS A 80 1.41 11.99 -46.54
CA LYS A 80 2.51 12.96 -46.31
C LYS A 80 3.19 12.78 -44.95
N PHE A 81 2.47 12.29 -43.94
CA PHE A 81 3.01 11.95 -42.61
C PHE A 81 3.16 10.42 -42.41
N HIS A 82 3.21 9.65 -43.51
CA HIS A 82 3.31 8.19 -43.55
C HIS A 82 2.17 7.43 -42.83
N LEU A 83 1.01 8.06 -42.73
CA LEU A 83 -0.24 7.49 -42.20
C LEU A 83 -1.13 6.97 -43.34
N THR A 84 -1.97 5.97 -43.07
CA THR A 84 -3.17 5.69 -43.87
C THR A 84 -4.26 6.75 -43.61
N PRO A 85 -5.24 6.94 -44.51
CA PRO A 85 -6.38 7.84 -44.25
C PRO A 85 -7.12 7.48 -42.95
N GLU A 86 -7.24 6.19 -42.66
CA GLU A 86 -7.77 5.65 -41.40
C GLU A 86 -6.91 5.99 -40.19
N GLN A 87 -5.58 5.92 -40.26
CA GLN A 87 -4.70 6.33 -39.16
C GLN A 87 -4.78 7.85 -38.90
N LEU A 88 -4.81 8.69 -39.94
CA LEU A 88 -5.06 10.13 -39.76
C LEU A 88 -6.44 10.36 -39.13
N ARG A 89 -7.44 9.55 -39.47
CA ARG A 89 -8.79 9.61 -38.91
C ARG A 89 -8.87 9.16 -37.45
N GLU A 90 -8.11 8.15 -37.05
CA GLU A 90 -8.00 7.74 -35.64
C GLU A 90 -7.30 8.81 -34.81
N MET A 91 -6.19 9.38 -35.31
CA MET A 91 -5.47 10.48 -34.67
C MET A 91 -6.32 11.76 -34.54
N ASN A 92 -7.31 11.94 -35.44
CA ASN A 92 -8.23 13.08 -35.43
C ASN A 92 -9.64 12.73 -34.95
N ALA A 93 -9.85 11.55 -34.34
CA ALA A 93 -11.19 11.07 -33.97
C ALA A 93 -11.93 11.98 -32.97
N PHE A 94 -11.19 12.82 -32.24
CA PHE A 94 -11.72 13.77 -31.26
C PHE A 94 -11.90 15.21 -31.81
N ARG A 95 -11.47 15.50 -33.06
CA ARG A 95 -11.77 16.77 -33.74
C ARG A 95 -13.11 16.70 -34.49
N THR A 96 -13.93 17.74 -34.35
CA THR A 96 -15.23 17.82 -35.03
C THR A 96 -15.13 18.66 -36.31
N PHE A 97 -15.08 18.00 -37.47
CA PHE A 97 -14.96 18.67 -38.77
C PHE A 97 -16.32 18.97 -39.39
N ALA A 98 -16.57 20.23 -39.77
CA ALA A 98 -17.87 20.71 -40.28
C ALA A 98 -18.39 20.00 -41.55
N ARG A 99 -17.53 19.25 -42.27
CA ARG A 99 -17.89 18.41 -43.43
C ARG A 99 -17.30 16.99 -43.35
N GLY A 100 -16.79 16.57 -42.17
CA GLY A 100 -16.07 15.32 -41.98
C GLY A 100 -14.66 15.31 -42.60
N LEU A 101 -13.81 14.40 -42.12
CA LEU A 101 -12.38 14.36 -42.49
C LEU A 101 -12.14 14.17 -44.00
N ASN A 102 -12.98 13.41 -44.70
CA ASN A 102 -12.81 13.20 -46.15
C ASN A 102 -13.29 14.40 -46.99
N GLY A 103 -13.87 15.44 -46.36
CA GLY A 103 -14.38 16.65 -47.00
C GLY A 103 -13.62 17.94 -46.66
N LEU A 104 -12.42 17.82 -46.05
CA LEU A 104 -11.55 18.96 -45.73
C LEU A 104 -11.17 19.76 -46.98
N ARG A 105 -10.94 21.06 -46.77
CA ARG A 105 -10.53 22.03 -47.78
C ARG A 105 -9.24 22.74 -47.37
N PRO A 106 -8.58 23.45 -48.30
CA PRO A 106 -7.48 24.34 -47.96
C PRO A 106 -7.90 25.35 -46.89
N GLY A 107 -7.15 25.43 -45.79
CA GLY A 107 -7.47 26.23 -44.61
C GLY A 107 -8.15 25.48 -43.45
N ASP A 108 -8.53 24.20 -43.58
CA ASP A 108 -8.98 23.38 -42.45
C ASP A 108 -7.78 22.75 -41.70
N ASP A 109 -7.85 22.65 -40.37
CA ASP A 109 -6.76 22.15 -39.49
C ASP A 109 -6.92 20.69 -39.06
N VAL A 110 -5.88 19.87 -39.27
CA VAL A 110 -5.83 18.43 -38.91
C VAL A 110 -4.56 18.10 -38.11
N ASP A 111 -4.63 17.25 -37.08
CA ASP A 111 -3.48 16.89 -36.23
C ASP A 111 -2.65 15.74 -36.82
N VAL A 112 -1.32 15.82 -36.72
CA VAL A 112 -0.34 14.88 -37.31
C VAL A 112 0.89 14.68 -36.41
N PRO A 113 1.67 13.59 -36.54
CA PRO A 113 2.81 13.32 -35.66
C PRO A 113 4.10 14.05 -36.06
N LEU A 114 5.02 14.17 -35.09
CA LEU A 114 6.39 14.68 -35.23
C LEU A 114 7.41 13.51 -35.27
N MET A 115 8.42 13.55 -36.13
CA MET A 115 9.35 12.43 -36.38
C MET A 115 10.84 12.80 -36.28
N THR A 116 11.66 11.85 -35.81
CA THR A 116 13.13 11.85 -35.78
C THR A 116 13.68 10.40 -35.87
N GLY A 117 14.79 10.17 -36.57
CA GLY A 117 15.54 8.88 -36.59
C GLY A 117 16.99 9.09 -36.13
N LYS A 118 17.90 8.10 -36.08
CA LYS A 118 17.99 6.65 -36.42
C LYS A 118 19.33 6.15 -35.80
N ASP A 119 19.80 4.92 -36.04
CA ASP A 119 21.24 4.48 -36.00
C ASP A 119 21.35 2.95 -36.21
N ASN A 120 22.37 2.41 -36.92
CA ASN A 120 22.88 1.01 -36.86
C ASN A 120 23.95 0.68 -37.96
N LYS A 121 25.27 0.73 -37.65
CA LYS A 121 26.25 -0.38 -37.83
C LYS A 121 27.75 -0.15 -37.46
N THR A 122 28.27 -1.18 -36.79
CA THR A 122 29.65 -1.77 -36.78
C THR A 122 30.79 -1.26 -37.69
N THR A 123 32.03 -1.30 -37.19
CA THR A 123 33.29 -1.32 -37.98
C THR A 123 34.38 -2.26 -37.42
N SER A 124 35.32 -2.71 -38.27
CA SER A 124 36.59 -3.43 -37.95
C SER A 124 37.80 -2.64 -38.48
N GLY A 125 39.08 -2.88 -38.14
CA GLY A 125 39.70 -3.81 -37.18
C GLY A 125 41.25 -3.88 -37.36
N GLY A 126 41.95 -4.61 -36.46
CA GLY A 126 43.40 -4.92 -36.54
C GLY A 126 44.35 -4.02 -35.73
N THR A 127 45.56 -4.43 -35.31
CA THR A 127 46.20 -5.76 -35.30
C THR A 127 47.42 -5.77 -34.35
N SER A 128 47.58 -6.78 -33.49
CA SER A 128 48.87 -7.18 -32.90
C SER A 128 48.85 -8.68 -32.51
N SER A 129 50.00 -9.29 -32.21
CA SER A 129 50.18 -10.75 -32.31
C SER A 129 50.68 -11.42 -31.02
N HIS A 130 49.89 -12.38 -30.51
CA HIS A 130 50.38 -13.61 -29.90
C HIS A 130 49.38 -14.75 -30.16
N ARG A 131 49.87 -15.94 -30.54
CA ARG A 131 49.03 -17.11 -30.85
C ARG A 131 49.05 -18.14 -29.73
N THR A 132 47.87 -18.47 -29.21
CA THR A 132 47.52 -19.80 -28.70
C THR A 132 46.17 -20.19 -29.30
N SER A 133 46.03 -21.46 -29.69
CA SER A 133 44.99 -21.91 -30.63
C SER A 133 43.84 -22.66 -29.94
N SER A 134 42.62 -22.10 -29.92
CA SER A 134 41.33 -22.84 -29.87
C SER A 134 40.07 -21.95 -29.75
N ALA A 135 39.73 -21.10 -30.74
CA ALA A 135 38.47 -20.32 -30.72
C ALA A 135 37.98 -19.76 -32.09
N GLU A 136 37.85 -20.59 -33.15
CA GLU A 136 37.29 -20.15 -34.45
C GLU A 136 36.13 -21.06 -34.90
N GLU A 137 34.91 -20.81 -34.41
CA GLU A 137 33.69 -21.53 -34.87
C GLU A 137 32.34 -20.83 -34.56
N GLY A 138 32.31 -19.68 -33.88
CA GLY A 138 31.09 -19.16 -33.22
C GLY A 138 30.21 -18.13 -33.97
N ASP A 139 30.81 -17.13 -34.63
CA ASP A 139 30.09 -15.88 -34.96
C ASP A 139 29.13 -15.95 -36.16
N GLU A 140 29.33 -16.85 -37.12
CA GLU A 140 28.43 -16.96 -38.27
C GLU A 140 26.98 -17.28 -37.85
N GLN A 141 26.80 -18.08 -36.80
CA GLN A 141 25.48 -18.50 -36.35
C GLN A 141 24.70 -17.34 -35.71
N ALA A 142 25.37 -16.45 -34.98
CA ALA A 142 24.74 -15.29 -34.35
C ALA A 142 24.21 -14.29 -35.39
N GLN A 143 25.03 -13.92 -36.38
CA GLN A 143 24.60 -13.01 -37.45
C GLN A 143 23.48 -13.61 -38.33
N LYS A 144 23.53 -14.93 -38.58
CA LYS A 144 22.45 -15.63 -39.27
C LYS A 144 21.15 -15.52 -38.46
N VAL A 145 21.13 -15.93 -37.19
CA VAL A 145 19.92 -15.89 -36.34
C VAL A 145 19.24 -14.50 -36.32
N ALA A 146 20.03 -13.42 -36.24
CA ALA A 146 19.51 -12.05 -36.20
C ALA A 146 18.62 -11.68 -37.41
N GLY A 147 18.97 -12.11 -38.62
CA GLY A 147 18.21 -11.77 -39.85
C GLY A 147 16.82 -12.41 -39.92
N TYR A 148 16.61 -13.56 -39.27
CA TYR A 148 15.34 -14.29 -39.33
C TYR A 148 14.36 -13.86 -38.23
N VAL A 149 14.87 -13.30 -37.12
CA VAL A 149 14.05 -12.57 -36.15
C VAL A 149 13.36 -11.38 -36.84
N THR A 150 14.01 -10.71 -37.79
CA THR A 150 13.40 -9.62 -38.56
C THR A 150 12.24 -10.08 -39.44
N GLN A 151 12.35 -11.25 -40.09
CA GLN A 151 11.26 -11.84 -40.88
C GLN A 151 10.09 -12.31 -39.99
N ALA A 152 10.38 -12.90 -38.83
CA ALA A 152 9.36 -13.29 -37.85
C ALA A 152 8.62 -12.06 -37.27
N GLY A 153 9.34 -10.96 -37.00
CA GLY A 153 8.74 -9.70 -36.54
C GLY A 153 7.74 -9.12 -37.55
N SER A 154 8.10 -9.11 -38.85
CA SER A 154 7.21 -8.64 -39.91
C SER A 154 5.96 -9.50 -40.13
N PHE A 155 6.01 -10.80 -39.81
CA PHE A 155 4.85 -11.69 -39.80
C PHE A 155 3.86 -11.35 -38.67
N LEU A 156 4.35 -10.98 -37.49
CA LEU A 156 3.52 -10.67 -36.31
C LEU A 156 2.90 -9.27 -36.34
N SER A 157 3.47 -8.32 -37.09
CA SER A 157 2.89 -6.98 -37.29
C SER A 157 1.73 -6.93 -38.30
N GLY A 158 1.48 -8.01 -39.04
CA GLY A 158 0.36 -8.12 -39.99
C GLY A 158 -0.98 -8.30 -39.27
N SER A 159 -1.94 -7.40 -39.52
CA SER A 159 -3.27 -7.42 -38.88
C SER A 159 -3.98 -8.77 -39.02
N ALA A 160 -4.65 -9.25 -37.97
CA ALA A 160 -5.27 -10.56 -37.88
C ALA A 160 -6.45 -10.79 -38.86
N LYS A 161 -6.12 -11.08 -40.12
CA LYS A 161 -6.99 -11.67 -41.15
C LYS A 161 -6.32 -12.94 -41.68
N GLY A 162 -7.11 -13.95 -42.06
CA GLY A 162 -6.64 -15.33 -42.28
C GLY A 162 -5.64 -15.56 -43.42
N ASP A 163 -5.37 -14.54 -44.24
CA ASP A 163 -4.53 -14.66 -45.43
C ASP A 163 -3.04 -14.90 -45.14
N ALA A 164 -2.53 -14.44 -43.99
CA ALA A 164 -1.10 -14.47 -43.66
C ALA A 164 -0.53 -15.91 -43.60
N ALA A 165 -1.24 -16.83 -42.93
CA ALA A 165 -0.88 -18.24 -42.90
C ALA A 165 -0.96 -18.89 -44.29
N ALA A 166 -1.94 -18.50 -45.11
CA ALA A 166 -2.09 -18.99 -46.47
C ALA A 166 -0.99 -18.47 -47.42
N SER A 167 -0.46 -17.25 -47.24
CA SER A 167 0.74 -16.80 -47.96
C SER A 167 1.99 -17.61 -47.62
N MET A 168 2.18 -17.96 -46.35
CA MET A 168 3.34 -18.76 -45.92
C MET A 168 3.27 -20.17 -46.51
N ALA A 169 2.11 -20.83 -46.42
CA ALA A 169 1.87 -22.13 -47.04
C ALA A 169 2.04 -22.12 -48.57
N ARG A 170 1.59 -21.05 -49.26
CA ARG A 170 1.80 -20.89 -50.70
C ARG A 170 3.28 -20.71 -51.05
N GLY A 171 4.02 -19.86 -50.34
CA GLY A 171 5.45 -19.65 -50.59
C GLY A 171 6.31 -20.91 -50.43
N MET A 172 5.99 -21.73 -49.43
CA MET A 172 6.67 -23.02 -49.21
C MET A 172 6.29 -24.12 -50.23
N ALA A 173 5.19 -23.94 -50.98
CA ALA A 173 4.72 -24.89 -51.98
C ALA A 173 5.23 -24.59 -53.41
N THR A 174 5.90 -23.46 -53.65
CA THR A 174 6.21 -22.95 -55.01
C THR A 174 7.68 -22.66 -55.29
N GLY A 175 8.63 -23.05 -54.43
CA GLY A 175 10.05 -22.75 -54.61
C GLY A 175 10.99 -23.94 -54.38
N GLU A 176 11.58 -24.48 -55.46
CA GLU A 176 12.82 -25.25 -55.33
C GLU A 176 13.99 -24.29 -55.15
N ALA A 177 14.55 -24.24 -53.94
CA ALA A 177 15.63 -23.32 -53.60
C ALA A 177 16.69 -23.97 -52.69
N GLY A 178 17.77 -24.46 -53.31
CA GLY A 178 19.13 -24.64 -52.78
C GLY A 178 19.35 -25.26 -51.39
N GLY A 179 20.15 -26.32 -51.33
CA GLY A 179 20.51 -27.02 -50.07
C GLY A 179 21.10 -26.13 -48.95
N ALA A 180 21.63 -24.96 -49.26
CA ALA A 180 22.05 -23.96 -48.27
C ALA A 180 20.88 -23.46 -47.38
N LEU A 181 19.66 -23.32 -47.93
CA LEU A 181 18.47 -22.97 -47.16
C LEU A 181 18.07 -24.13 -46.23
N GLN A 182 18.24 -25.37 -46.68
CA GLN A 182 17.91 -26.57 -45.93
C GLN A 182 18.86 -26.79 -44.74
N GLN A 183 20.16 -26.57 -44.93
CA GLN A 183 21.18 -26.62 -43.88
C GLN A 183 21.08 -25.43 -42.91
N TRP A 184 20.59 -24.28 -43.37
CA TRP A 184 20.24 -23.17 -42.48
C TRP A 184 19.02 -23.50 -41.60
N LEU A 185 17.93 -24.00 -42.19
CA LEU A 185 16.69 -24.34 -41.48
C LEU A 185 16.89 -25.41 -40.39
N SER A 186 17.87 -26.30 -40.52
CA SER A 186 18.19 -27.32 -39.51
C SER A 186 18.78 -26.80 -38.18
N HIS A 187 18.97 -25.49 -38.04
CA HIS A 187 19.33 -24.86 -36.76
C HIS A 187 18.13 -24.31 -35.96
N PHE A 188 16.90 -24.47 -36.47
CA PHE A 188 15.68 -23.99 -35.82
C PHE A 188 14.83 -25.17 -35.34
N GLY A 189 14.02 -24.95 -34.29
CA GLY A 189 13.30 -26.03 -33.62
C GLY A 189 11.93 -26.34 -34.23
N THR A 190 10.88 -26.18 -33.43
CA THR A 190 9.50 -26.45 -33.83
C THR A 190 8.70 -25.15 -33.87
N ALA A 191 8.02 -24.90 -34.98
CA ALA A 191 6.92 -23.94 -35.05
C ALA A 191 5.58 -24.69 -35.03
N ARG A 192 4.57 -24.16 -34.33
CA ARG A 192 3.22 -24.74 -34.32
C ARG A 192 2.15 -23.66 -34.52
N VAL A 193 1.16 -23.97 -35.34
CA VAL A 193 -0.15 -23.31 -35.32
C VAL A 193 -1.15 -24.26 -34.65
N GLN A 194 -1.78 -23.82 -33.57
CA GLN A 194 -2.84 -24.54 -32.87
C GLN A 194 -4.17 -23.78 -32.99
N LEU A 195 -5.24 -24.51 -33.33
CA LEU A 195 -6.61 -24.00 -33.38
C LEU A 195 -7.51 -24.88 -32.51
N ASP A 196 -8.17 -24.31 -31.49
CA ASP A 196 -9.18 -25.03 -30.69
C ASP A 196 -10.58 -24.50 -30.99
N ALA A 197 -11.54 -25.39 -31.23
CA ALA A 197 -12.97 -25.08 -31.35
C ALA A 197 -13.79 -25.80 -30.27
N ASP A 198 -14.96 -25.25 -29.93
CA ASP A 198 -15.93 -25.95 -29.08
C ASP A 198 -16.73 -27.02 -29.84
N LYS A 199 -17.58 -27.75 -29.11
CA LYS A 199 -18.54 -28.73 -29.65
C LYS A 199 -19.53 -28.19 -30.69
N ASN A 200 -19.64 -26.87 -30.86
CA ASN A 200 -20.46 -26.21 -31.89
C ASN A 200 -19.61 -25.75 -33.09
N PHE A 201 -18.34 -26.15 -33.15
CA PHE A 201 -17.32 -25.70 -34.10
C PHE A 201 -17.02 -24.19 -34.06
N SER A 202 -17.34 -23.52 -32.95
CA SER A 202 -16.95 -22.13 -32.73
C SER A 202 -15.51 -22.08 -32.23
N LEU A 203 -14.62 -21.45 -33.01
CA LEU A 203 -13.22 -21.19 -32.65
C LEU A 203 -13.13 -20.47 -31.29
N LYS A 204 -12.34 -21.02 -30.37
CA LYS A 204 -12.08 -20.49 -29.01
C LYS A 204 -10.64 -20.06 -28.78
N ASN A 205 -9.68 -20.74 -29.41
CA ASN A 205 -8.26 -20.42 -29.35
C ASN A 205 -7.68 -20.41 -30.77
N SER A 206 -6.87 -19.40 -31.06
CA SER A 206 -5.94 -19.42 -32.19
C SER A 206 -4.55 -19.03 -31.69
N GLN A 207 -3.57 -19.91 -31.88
CA GLN A 207 -2.29 -19.88 -31.19
C GLN A 207 -1.14 -20.16 -32.15
N PHE A 208 -0.05 -19.40 -32.02
CA PHE A 208 1.24 -19.66 -32.64
C PHE A 208 2.31 -19.86 -31.56
N ASP A 209 3.05 -20.96 -31.64
CA ASP A 209 4.22 -21.25 -30.81
C ASP A 209 5.48 -21.34 -31.69
N LEU A 210 6.62 -20.89 -31.17
CA LEU A 210 7.94 -21.08 -31.79
C LEU A 210 8.98 -21.42 -30.72
N LEU A 211 9.66 -22.57 -30.86
CA LEU A 211 10.82 -22.95 -30.05
C LEU A 211 12.10 -22.90 -30.90
N ILE A 212 13.13 -22.25 -30.36
CA ILE A 212 14.44 -22.09 -30.98
C ILE A 212 15.50 -22.69 -30.04
N PRO A 213 16.26 -23.73 -30.44
CA PRO A 213 17.43 -24.18 -29.70
C PRO A 213 18.51 -23.10 -29.80
N LEU A 214 18.99 -22.63 -28.64
CA LEU A 214 20.07 -21.64 -28.53
C LEU A 214 21.45 -22.30 -28.37
N TYR A 215 21.47 -23.51 -27.83
CA TYR A 215 22.64 -24.39 -27.75
C TYR A 215 22.14 -25.82 -27.81
N ASP A 216 22.72 -26.65 -28.67
CA ASP A 216 22.35 -28.06 -28.78
C ASP A 216 23.59 -28.93 -29.02
N ARG A 217 23.90 -29.82 -28.07
CA ARG A 217 24.98 -30.80 -28.16
C ARG A 217 24.56 -32.11 -27.48
N GLY A 218 24.07 -33.07 -28.25
CA GLY A 218 23.98 -34.49 -27.86
C GLY A 218 23.13 -34.74 -26.60
N ASN A 219 23.78 -34.77 -25.43
CA ASN A 219 23.10 -34.93 -24.15
C ASN A 219 22.45 -33.65 -23.63
N GLU A 220 22.68 -32.46 -24.18
CA GLU A 220 22.11 -31.20 -23.64
C GLU A 220 21.56 -30.26 -24.73
N MET A 221 20.47 -29.57 -24.40
CA MET A 221 19.84 -28.54 -25.23
C MET A 221 19.32 -27.38 -24.37
N VAL A 222 19.75 -26.16 -24.66
CA VAL A 222 19.17 -24.90 -24.14
C VAL A 222 18.30 -24.31 -25.23
N PHE A 223 17.11 -23.80 -24.88
CA PHE A 223 16.17 -23.22 -25.84
C PHE A 223 15.46 -21.99 -25.29
N THR A 224 14.94 -21.16 -26.21
CA THR A 224 13.88 -20.20 -25.92
C THR A 224 12.59 -20.64 -26.63
N GLN A 225 11.44 -20.32 -26.03
CA GLN A 225 10.13 -20.54 -26.63
C GLN A 225 9.28 -19.28 -26.48
N GLY A 226 8.75 -18.80 -27.60
CA GLY A 226 7.76 -17.73 -27.65
C GLY A 226 6.39 -18.24 -28.07
N ASN A 227 5.35 -17.52 -27.66
CA ASN A 227 3.96 -17.77 -28.03
C ASN A 227 3.20 -16.46 -28.22
N LEU A 228 2.32 -16.41 -29.22
CA LEU A 228 1.24 -15.44 -29.32
C LEU A 228 -0.08 -16.19 -29.54
N HIS A 229 -1.09 -15.95 -28.70
CA HIS A 229 -2.39 -16.60 -28.81
C HIS A 229 -3.56 -15.66 -28.53
N ARG A 230 -4.75 -16.04 -29.00
CA ARG A 230 -6.01 -15.35 -28.74
C ARG A 230 -7.06 -16.34 -28.26
N THR A 231 -7.42 -16.25 -26.98
CA THR A 231 -8.42 -17.10 -26.31
C THR A 231 -9.43 -16.24 -25.56
N ASP A 232 -10.71 -16.60 -25.57
CA ASP A 232 -11.78 -15.87 -24.85
C ASP A 232 -11.75 -14.34 -25.11
N SER A 233 -11.53 -13.96 -26.37
CA SER A 233 -11.34 -12.58 -26.86
C SER A 233 -10.07 -11.83 -26.36
N ARG A 234 -9.21 -12.48 -25.56
CA ARG A 234 -7.97 -11.94 -25.02
C ARG A 234 -6.78 -12.35 -25.90
N THR A 235 -6.09 -11.39 -26.49
CA THR A 235 -4.76 -11.59 -27.06
C THR A 235 -3.74 -11.61 -25.92
N GLN A 236 -2.92 -12.66 -25.86
CA GLN A 236 -1.94 -12.94 -24.82
C GLN A 236 -0.62 -13.38 -25.48
N ALA A 237 0.51 -13.05 -24.87
CA ALA A 237 1.84 -13.48 -25.30
C ALA A 237 2.60 -14.15 -24.16
N ASN A 238 3.49 -15.08 -24.51
CA ASN A 238 4.36 -15.76 -23.55
C ASN A 238 5.79 -15.81 -24.10
N LEU A 239 6.77 -15.60 -23.24
CA LEU A 239 8.19 -15.77 -23.54
C LEU A 239 8.84 -16.60 -22.43
N GLY A 240 9.59 -17.63 -22.80
CA GLY A 240 10.31 -18.47 -21.86
C GLY A 240 11.65 -18.98 -22.38
N ALA A 241 12.37 -19.61 -21.46
CA ALA A 241 13.63 -20.31 -21.72
C ALA A 241 13.66 -21.61 -20.92
N GLY A 242 14.44 -22.58 -21.39
CA GLY A 242 14.60 -23.85 -20.71
C GLY A 242 15.85 -24.62 -21.09
N LEU A 243 16.14 -25.64 -20.28
CA LEU A 243 17.23 -26.59 -20.43
C LEU A 243 16.63 -28.00 -20.46
N ARG A 244 17.14 -28.87 -21.35
CA ARG A 244 16.83 -30.30 -21.40
C ARG A 244 18.12 -31.11 -21.41
N HIS A 245 18.22 -32.07 -20.50
CA HIS A 245 19.32 -33.03 -20.41
C HIS A 245 18.81 -34.43 -20.79
N PHE A 246 19.47 -35.07 -21.74
CA PHE A 246 19.09 -36.31 -22.41
C PHE A 246 20.03 -37.45 -22.06
N THR A 247 19.46 -38.59 -21.68
CA THR A 247 20.14 -39.88 -21.62
C THR A 247 19.62 -40.78 -22.75
N PRO A 248 20.21 -41.97 -22.99
CA PRO A 248 19.70 -42.92 -23.99
C PRO A 248 18.28 -43.47 -23.71
N THR A 249 17.63 -43.15 -22.59
CA THR A 249 16.32 -43.74 -22.22
C THR A 249 15.31 -42.78 -21.57
N TYR A 250 15.73 -41.57 -21.21
CA TYR A 250 14.87 -40.50 -20.68
C TYR A 250 15.51 -39.11 -20.84
N MET A 251 14.70 -38.06 -20.82
CA MET A 251 15.09 -36.65 -20.76
C MET A 251 14.53 -36.00 -19.49
N LEU A 252 15.34 -35.16 -18.83
CA LEU A 252 14.94 -34.28 -17.73
C LEU A 252 15.04 -32.82 -18.18
N GLY A 253 13.97 -32.05 -18.02
CA GLY A 253 13.91 -30.65 -18.45
C GLY A 253 13.42 -29.71 -17.36
N GLY A 254 13.85 -28.45 -17.44
CA GLY A 254 13.40 -27.35 -16.59
C GLY A 254 13.20 -26.09 -17.42
N ASN A 255 12.13 -25.35 -17.17
CA ASN A 255 11.77 -24.15 -17.94
C ASN A 255 11.17 -23.03 -17.06
N LEU A 256 11.31 -21.79 -17.53
CA LEU A 256 10.75 -20.58 -16.93
C LEU A 256 10.07 -19.74 -18.01
N PHE A 257 8.93 -19.13 -17.68
CA PHE A 257 8.12 -18.32 -18.59
C PHE A 257 7.64 -17.03 -17.92
N GLY A 258 7.66 -15.92 -18.66
CA GLY A 258 6.83 -14.75 -18.44
C GLY A 258 5.61 -14.79 -19.37
N ASP A 259 4.41 -14.68 -18.80
CA ASP A 259 3.15 -14.59 -19.53
C ASP A 259 2.58 -13.17 -19.36
N TYR A 260 2.06 -12.59 -20.44
CA TYR A 260 1.41 -11.27 -20.43
C TYR A 260 0.09 -11.25 -21.21
N ASP A 261 -0.96 -10.72 -20.59
CA ASP A 261 -2.24 -10.44 -21.23
C ASP A 261 -2.26 -9.02 -21.81
N LEU A 262 -2.07 -8.93 -23.12
CA LEU A 262 -2.03 -7.69 -23.88
C LEU A 262 -3.40 -7.01 -23.99
N SER A 263 -4.46 -7.64 -23.49
CA SER A 263 -5.84 -7.15 -23.52
C SER A 263 -6.34 -6.67 -22.15
N ARG A 264 -5.62 -6.98 -21.06
CA ARG A 264 -6.01 -6.72 -19.65
C ARG A 264 -4.84 -6.31 -18.75
N ASP A 265 -3.66 -6.14 -19.32
CA ASP A 265 -2.47 -5.59 -18.66
C ASP A 265 -2.00 -6.43 -17.45
N HIS A 266 -2.15 -7.75 -17.55
CA HIS A 266 -1.88 -8.72 -16.48
C HIS A 266 -0.63 -9.55 -16.77
N ALA A 267 0.25 -9.71 -15.78
CA ALA A 267 1.48 -10.48 -15.90
C ALA A 267 1.53 -11.65 -14.91
N ARG A 268 2.06 -12.79 -15.35
CA ARG A 268 2.18 -14.05 -14.59
C ARG A 268 3.53 -14.70 -14.89
N MET A 269 4.16 -15.29 -13.88
CA MET A 269 5.34 -16.15 -14.03
C MET A 269 4.91 -17.62 -14.05
N GLY A 270 5.50 -18.40 -14.94
CA GLY A 270 5.42 -19.86 -14.96
C GLY A 270 6.78 -20.50 -14.72
N ALA A 271 6.80 -21.64 -14.03
CA ALA A 271 7.97 -22.49 -13.89
C ALA A 271 7.56 -23.96 -14.12
N GLY A 272 8.30 -24.70 -14.94
CA GLY A 272 7.96 -26.05 -15.35
C GLY A 272 9.11 -27.05 -15.25
N VAL A 273 8.76 -28.31 -15.02
CA VAL A 273 9.68 -29.46 -15.01
C VAL A 273 9.14 -30.54 -15.95
N GLU A 274 10.03 -31.15 -16.74
CA GLU A 274 9.71 -32.14 -17.77
C GLU A 274 10.42 -33.48 -17.49
N TYR A 275 9.73 -34.61 -17.69
CA TYR A 275 10.33 -35.95 -17.72
C TYR A 275 9.77 -36.74 -18.90
N TRP A 276 10.58 -36.94 -19.95
CA TRP A 276 10.14 -37.59 -21.19
C TRP A 276 10.92 -38.87 -21.47
N ARG A 277 10.32 -39.80 -22.23
CA ARG A 277 10.90 -41.05 -22.74
C ARG A 277 10.33 -41.31 -24.16
N ASP A 278 10.77 -42.38 -24.82
CA ASP A 278 10.09 -42.86 -26.01
C ASP A 278 8.58 -43.07 -25.73
N PHE A 279 7.75 -42.49 -26.58
CA PHE A 279 6.28 -42.54 -26.52
C PHE A 279 5.64 -42.01 -25.21
N LEU A 280 6.36 -41.27 -24.36
CA LEU A 280 5.84 -40.71 -23.10
C LEU A 280 6.40 -39.32 -22.79
N LYS A 281 5.53 -38.34 -22.55
CA LYS A 281 5.88 -37.05 -21.92
C LYS A 281 5.15 -36.90 -20.59
N LEU A 282 5.87 -36.57 -19.52
CA LEU A 282 5.32 -36.00 -18.30
C LEU A 282 5.81 -34.56 -18.13
N GLY A 283 4.96 -33.69 -17.56
CA GLY A 283 5.29 -32.31 -17.22
C GLY A 283 4.53 -31.83 -15.99
N VAL A 284 5.13 -30.94 -15.20
CA VAL A 284 4.52 -30.29 -14.04
C VAL A 284 4.83 -28.81 -14.10
N ASN A 285 3.80 -27.96 -13.99
CA ASN A 285 3.91 -26.50 -14.13
C ASN A 285 3.31 -25.78 -12.92
N GLY A 286 4.02 -24.80 -12.37
CA GLY A 286 3.51 -23.85 -11.38
C GLY A 286 3.29 -22.47 -11.98
N TYR A 287 2.25 -21.77 -11.54
CA TYR A 287 1.85 -20.44 -12.02
C TYR A 287 1.68 -19.45 -10.86
N MET A 288 2.38 -18.31 -10.94
CA MET A 288 2.40 -17.25 -9.93
C MET A 288 2.06 -15.90 -10.55
N ARG A 289 1.10 -15.17 -9.98
CA ARG A 289 0.79 -13.79 -10.43
C ARG A 289 1.98 -12.85 -10.20
N LEU A 290 2.16 -11.89 -11.11
CA LEU A 290 3.09 -10.76 -10.96
C LEU A 290 2.35 -9.42 -10.80
N THR A 291 1.21 -9.25 -11.47
CA THR A 291 0.29 -8.13 -11.24
C THR A 291 -0.74 -8.46 -10.16
N ASP A 292 -1.08 -7.49 -9.31
CA ASP A 292 -2.20 -7.57 -8.38
C ASP A 292 -3.53 -7.09 -9.01
N TRP A 293 -4.58 -6.93 -8.20
CA TRP A 293 -5.92 -6.50 -8.59
C TRP A 293 -5.97 -5.24 -9.46
N LYS A 294 -6.57 -5.37 -10.64
CA LYS A 294 -6.97 -4.28 -11.53
C LYS A 294 -8.49 -4.28 -11.71
N ASP A 295 -9.05 -3.19 -12.23
CA ASP A 295 -10.49 -3.11 -12.53
C ASP A 295 -10.87 -4.02 -13.70
N SER A 296 -11.99 -4.75 -13.56
CA SER A 296 -12.40 -5.74 -14.56
C SER A 296 -13.02 -5.09 -15.80
N ARG A 297 -12.57 -5.54 -16.97
CA ARG A 297 -13.16 -5.15 -18.27
C ARG A 297 -14.40 -5.98 -18.63
N ASP A 298 -14.57 -7.16 -18.02
CA ASP A 298 -15.72 -8.05 -18.23
C ASP A 298 -16.89 -7.77 -17.27
N LEU A 299 -16.58 -7.35 -16.04
CA LEU A 299 -17.54 -7.31 -14.94
C LEU A 299 -17.59 -5.92 -14.29
N ALA A 300 -18.73 -5.24 -14.45
CA ALA A 300 -19.01 -4.00 -13.72
C ALA A 300 -18.94 -4.23 -12.20
N ASP A 301 -18.42 -3.25 -11.47
CA ASP A 301 -18.19 -3.30 -10.02
C ASP A 301 -17.27 -4.44 -9.51
N TYR A 302 -16.43 -5.01 -10.38
CA TYR A 302 -15.46 -6.06 -10.03
C TYR A 302 -14.01 -5.65 -10.32
N GLN A 303 -13.08 -6.39 -9.70
CA GLN A 303 -11.66 -6.38 -9.99
C GLN A 303 -11.18 -7.79 -10.33
N GLU A 304 -10.10 -7.88 -11.10
CA GLU A 304 -9.49 -9.11 -11.62
C GLU A 304 -7.97 -9.11 -11.44
N ARG A 305 -7.37 -10.31 -11.36
CA ARG A 305 -5.91 -10.54 -11.42
C ARG A 305 -5.60 -11.99 -11.80
N PRO A 306 -4.37 -12.35 -12.19
CA PRO A 306 -3.98 -13.74 -12.40
C PRO A 306 -4.19 -14.60 -11.15
N ALA A 307 -4.85 -15.74 -11.31
CA ALA A 307 -4.96 -16.75 -10.26
C ALA A 307 -3.65 -17.53 -10.15
N ASN A 308 -3.15 -17.72 -8.92
CA ASN A 308 -2.07 -18.69 -8.68
C ASN A 308 -2.63 -20.10 -8.87
N GLY A 309 -1.80 -21.02 -9.36
CA GLY A 309 -2.20 -22.42 -9.58
C GLY A 309 -1.05 -23.28 -10.06
N TRP A 310 -1.37 -24.52 -10.43
CA TRP A 310 -0.44 -25.48 -11.01
C TRP A 310 -1.19 -26.51 -11.85
N ASP A 311 -0.45 -27.20 -12.73
CA ASP A 311 -0.95 -28.38 -13.44
C ASP A 311 0.10 -29.50 -13.55
N ILE A 312 -0.41 -30.72 -13.74
CA ILE A 312 0.34 -31.92 -14.08
C ILE A 312 -0.21 -32.45 -15.40
N ARG A 313 0.68 -32.72 -16.36
CA ARG A 313 0.37 -33.13 -17.73
C ARG A 313 1.06 -34.44 -18.05
N ALA A 314 0.32 -35.35 -18.69
CA ALA A 314 0.84 -36.59 -19.24
C ALA A 314 0.33 -36.74 -20.68
N GLN A 315 1.24 -37.10 -21.60
CA GLN A 315 0.91 -37.56 -22.95
C GLN A 315 1.62 -38.88 -23.21
N ALA A 316 0.93 -39.85 -23.79
CA ALA A 316 1.51 -41.13 -24.17
C ALA A 316 0.96 -41.59 -25.52
N TRP A 317 1.80 -42.25 -26.32
CA TRP A 317 1.43 -42.81 -27.63
C TRP A 317 1.55 -44.33 -27.63
N VAL A 318 0.72 -45.00 -28.42
CA VAL A 318 0.75 -46.47 -28.51
C VAL A 318 1.96 -46.88 -29.36
N PRO A 319 2.97 -47.62 -28.86
CA PRO A 319 4.19 -47.87 -29.63
C PRO A 319 3.97 -48.67 -30.93
N SER A 320 2.94 -49.51 -30.98
CA SER A 320 2.51 -50.25 -32.18
C SER A 320 1.55 -49.48 -33.09
N LEU A 321 1.09 -48.29 -32.69
CA LEU A 321 0.25 -47.38 -33.46
C LEU A 321 0.59 -45.93 -33.05
N PRO A 322 1.81 -45.43 -33.33
CA PRO A 322 2.34 -44.18 -32.76
C PRO A 322 1.60 -42.92 -33.25
N GLN A 323 0.75 -43.07 -34.26
CA GLN A 323 -0.22 -42.07 -34.69
C GLN A 323 -1.29 -41.81 -33.62
N LEU A 324 -1.61 -42.76 -32.76
CA LEU A 324 -2.64 -42.63 -31.71
C LEU A 324 -2.01 -42.34 -30.34
N GLY A 325 -2.47 -41.27 -29.69
CA GLY A 325 -2.04 -40.87 -28.36
C GLY A 325 -3.18 -40.51 -27.42
N GLY A 326 -2.92 -40.64 -26.12
CA GLY A 326 -3.76 -40.17 -25.03
C GLY A 326 -3.11 -38.98 -24.31
N LYS A 327 -3.94 -38.07 -23.81
CA LYS A 327 -3.57 -36.93 -22.99
C LYS A 327 -4.35 -36.96 -21.68
N LEU A 328 -3.68 -36.74 -20.56
CA LEU A 328 -4.28 -36.50 -19.27
C LEU A 328 -3.71 -35.21 -18.68
N THR A 329 -4.54 -34.39 -18.05
CA THR A 329 -4.11 -33.19 -17.34
C THR A 329 -4.94 -33.00 -16.08
N TYR A 330 -4.29 -32.71 -14.96
CA TYR A 330 -4.94 -32.22 -13.74
C TYR A 330 -4.46 -30.79 -13.51
N GLU A 331 -5.37 -29.83 -13.34
CA GLU A 331 -5.05 -28.43 -13.03
C GLU A 331 -5.84 -27.93 -11.81
N GLN A 332 -5.21 -27.12 -10.96
CA GLN A 332 -5.78 -26.56 -9.73
C GLN A 332 -5.33 -25.10 -9.58
N TYR A 333 -6.30 -24.20 -9.35
CA TYR A 333 -6.04 -22.77 -9.10
C TYR A 333 -6.65 -22.35 -7.77
N TYR A 334 -6.20 -21.21 -7.24
CA TYR A 334 -6.56 -20.70 -5.91
C TYR A 334 -7.10 -19.28 -6.01
N GLY A 335 -8.19 -19.00 -5.28
CA GLY A 335 -8.89 -17.71 -5.30
C GLY A 335 -10.36 -17.83 -4.87
N LYS A 336 -11.02 -16.69 -4.61
CA LYS A 336 -12.44 -16.66 -4.22
C LYS A 336 -13.39 -16.90 -5.40
N GLU A 337 -13.16 -16.20 -6.52
CA GLU A 337 -13.95 -16.31 -7.75
C GLU A 337 -13.02 -16.51 -8.96
N VAL A 338 -12.50 -17.73 -9.14
CA VAL A 338 -11.55 -18.08 -10.23
C VAL A 338 -12.31 -18.56 -11.48
N ALA A 339 -12.01 -17.97 -12.64
CA ALA A 339 -12.71 -18.20 -13.91
C ALA A 339 -12.16 -19.38 -14.74
N LEU A 340 -11.94 -20.55 -14.14
CA LEU A 340 -11.33 -21.71 -14.83
C LEU A 340 -12.14 -22.20 -16.05
N PHE A 341 -13.47 -22.00 -16.04
CA PHE A 341 -14.41 -22.37 -17.10
C PHE A 341 -15.05 -21.13 -17.78
N GLY A 342 -14.36 -20.00 -17.77
CA GLY A 342 -14.85 -18.71 -18.27
C GLY A 342 -15.48 -17.83 -17.18
N VAL A 343 -15.65 -16.54 -17.48
CA VAL A 343 -16.00 -15.49 -16.50
C VAL A 343 -17.37 -15.70 -15.84
N ASP A 344 -18.36 -16.25 -16.53
CA ASP A 344 -19.69 -16.52 -15.95
C ASP A 344 -19.74 -17.78 -15.06
N LYS A 345 -18.63 -18.52 -14.97
CA LYS A 345 -18.55 -19.82 -14.28
C LYS A 345 -17.46 -19.81 -13.20
N ARG A 346 -17.26 -18.66 -12.57
CA ARG A 346 -16.29 -18.47 -11.47
C ARG A 346 -16.57 -19.40 -10.29
N GLN A 347 -15.50 -19.91 -9.68
CA GLN A 347 -15.54 -20.90 -8.60
C GLN A 347 -14.45 -20.62 -7.55
N LYS A 348 -14.67 -21.06 -6.31
CA LYS A 348 -13.68 -20.98 -5.23
C LYS A 348 -12.70 -22.15 -5.31
N ASN A 349 -11.41 -21.86 -5.44
CA ASN A 349 -10.33 -22.85 -5.58
C ASN A 349 -10.65 -24.03 -6.56
N PRO A 350 -10.96 -23.76 -7.84
CA PRO A 350 -11.37 -24.81 -8.77
C PRO A 350 -10.21 -25.68 -9.23
N HIS A 351 -10.53 -26.95 -9.47
CA HIS A 351 -9.72 -27.86 -10.26
C HIS A 351 -10.49 -28.40 -11.46
N ALA A 352 -9.74 -28.90 -12.45
CA ALA A 352 -10.25 -29.67 -13.57
C ALA A 352 -9.35 -30.86 -13.90
N ILE A 353 -9.98 -31.94 -14.36
CA ILE A 353 -9.32 -33.06 -15.06
C ILE A 353 -9.67 -32.92 -16.54
N THR A 354 -8.67 -32.93 -17.40
CA THR A 354 -8.84 -33.03 -18.86
C THR A 354 -8.35 -34.39 -19.32
N ALA A 355 -9.22 -35.15 -19.97
CA ALA A 355 -8.86 -36.38 -20.68
C ALA A 355 -9.04 -36.14 -22.18
N GLY A 356 -8.06 -36.55 -22.98
CA GLY A 356 -8.09 -36.32 -24.42
C GLY A 356 -7.45 -37.45 -25.23
N ILE A 357 -7.85 -37.55 -26.49
CA ILE A 357 -7.28 -38.46 -27.48
C ILE A 357 -6.75 -37.60 -28.63
N ASN A 358 -5.56 -37.92 -29.13
CA ASN A 358 -4.97 -37.29 -30.30
C ASN A 358 -4.60 -38.32 -31.38
N TYR A 359 -4.74 -37.91 -32.64
CA TYR A 359 -4.41 -38.69 -33.82
C TYR A 359 -3.49 -37.89 -34.76
N THR A 360 -2.36 -38.49 -35.11
CA THR A 360 -1.25 -37.88 -35.85
C THR A 360 -1.03 -38.67 -37.14
N PRO A 361 -1.78 -38.42 -38.23
CA PRO A 361 -1.63 -39.18 -39.47
C PRO A 361 -0.25 -39.01 -40.11
N VAL A 362 0.37 -37.83 -39.95
CA VAL A 362 1.72 -37.47 -40.38
C VAL A 362 2.32 -36.50 -39.36
N PRO A 363 3.66 -36.36 -39.21
CA PRO A 363 4.25 -35.46 -38.21
C PRO A 363 3.76 -34.01 -38.27
N LEU A 364 3.44 -33.51 -39.47
CA LEU A 364 2.93 -32.16 -39.70
C LEU A 364 1.58 -31.87 -39.05
N ILE A 365 0.71 -32.87 -38.84
CA ILE A 365 -0.68 -32.64 -38.41
C ILE A 365 -1.04 -33.55 -37.23
N THR A 366 -1.55 -32.96 -36.15
CA THR A 366 -2.19 -33.68 -35.05
C THR A 366 -3.61 -33.16 -34.84
N LEU A 367 -4.58 -34.07 -34.83
CA LEU A 367 -5.99 -33.80 -34.51
C LEU A 367 -6.26 -34.25 -33.07
N GLY A 368 -6.94 -33.42 -32.27
CA GLY A 368 -7.23 -33.69 -30.87
C GLY A 368 -8.71 -33.57 -30.54
N ALA A 369 -9.19 -34.41 -29.61
CA ALA A 369 -10.48 -34.25 -28.96
C ALA A 369 -10.29 -34.37 -27.44
N GLU A 370 -10.68 -33.33 -26.70
CA GLU A 370 -10.45 -33.22 -25.26
C GLU A 370 -11.74 -32.91 -24.52
N GLN A 371 -11.99 -33.66 -23.43
CA GLN A 371 -13.08 -33.41 -22.50
C GLN A 371 -12.50 -32.96 -21.16
N ARG A 372 -12.83 -31.73 -20.76
CA ARG A 372 -12.42 -31.14 -19.49
C ARG A 372 -13.59 -31.12 -18.52
N GLN A 373 -13.40 -31.69 -17.34
CA GLN A 373 -14.40 -31.81 -16.28
C GLN A 373 -13.85 -31.26 -14.97
N GLY A 374 -14.61 -30.38 -14.31
CA GLY A 374 -14.27 -29.78 -13.03
C GLY A 374 -15.39 -29.86 -12.00
N GLN A 375 -15.16 -29.15 -10.89
CA GLN A 375 -16.07 -29.07 -9.75
C GLN A 375 -17.49 -28.62 -10.15
N SER A 376 -18.50 -29.02 -9.36
CA SER A 376 -19.90 -28.57 -9.52
C SER A 376 -20.48 -28.80 -10.92
N GLY A 377 -20.06 -29.87 -11.60
CA GLY A 377 -20.54 -30.24 -12.94
C GLY A 377 -20.09 -29.31 -14.07
N LYS A 378 -19.16 -28.37 -13.83
CA LYS A 378 -18.60 -27.52 -14.89
C LYS A 378 -17.72 -28.36 -15.82
N GLY A 379 -17.83 -28.15 -17.12
CA GLY A 379 -16.99 -28.81 -18.11
C GLY A 379 -17.03 -28.12 -19.47
N ASP A 380 -16.03 -28.42 -20.30
CA ASP A 380 -15.99 -28.06 -21.72
C ASP A 380 -15.42 -29.19 -22.59
N THR A 381 -15.82 -29.21 -23.86
CA THR A 381 -15.33 -30.14 -24.89
C THR A 381 -14.62 -29.32 -25.95
N ARG A 382 -13.41 -29.74 -26.33
CA ARG A 382 -12.56 -29.04 -27.29
C ARG A 382 -12.16 -29.98 -28.42
N LEU A 383 -12.20 -29.46 -29.64
CA LEU A 383 -11.63 -30.09 -30.83
C LEU A 383 -10.43 -29.24 -31.27
N THR A 384 -9.27 -29.87 -31.36
CA THR A 384 -7.97 -29.20 -31.58
C THR A 384 -7.38 -29.64 -32.91
N VAL A 385 -6.80 -28.69 -33.65
CA VAL A 385 -5.99 -28.96 -34.84
C VAL A 385 -4.63 -28.28 -34.66
N ASP A 386 -3.59 -29.10 -34.50
CA ASP A 386 -2.20 -28.68 -34.42
C ASP A 386 -1.51 -28.94 -35.77
N MET A 387 -0.93 -27.89 -36.36
CA MET A 387 0.00 -27.97 -37.49
C MET A 387 1.42 -27.73 -36.96
N ASN A 388 2.23 -28.79 -36.92
CA ASN A 388 3.57 -28.82 -36.31
C ASN A 388 4.65 -28.86 -37.41
N TYR A 389 5.34 -27.74 -37.65
CA TYR A 389 6.43 -27.68 -38.60
C TYR A 389 7.78 -27.79 -37.88
N GLN A 390 8.51 -28.89 -38.13
CA GLN A 390 9.87 -29.08 -37.65
C GLN A 390 10.84 -28.48 -38.67
N LEU A 391 11.62 -27.49 -38.27
CA LEU A 391 12.48 -26.74 -39.17
C LEU A 391 13.71 -27.60 -39.56
N GLY A 392 14.09 -27.52 -40.84
CA GLY A 392 15.18 -28.32 -41.43
C GLY A 392 14.85 -29.79 -41.71
N VAL A 393 13.81 -30.37 -41.09
CA VAL A 393 13.32 -31.70 -41.45
C VAL A 393 12.75 -31.66 -42.88
N PRO A 394 13.20 -32.49 -43.83
CA PRO A 394 12.71 -32.45 -45.21
C PRO A 394 11.19 -32.60 -45.28
N TRP A 395 10.52 -31.77 -46.07
CA TRP A 395 9.04 -31.74 -46.19
C TRP A 395 8.43 -33.14 -46.34
N ARG A 396 9.01 -33.98 -47.21
CA ARG A 396 8.59 -35.36 -47.44
C ARG A 396 8.47 -36.18 -46.15
N ALA A 397 9.39 -36.02 -45.19
CA ALA A 397 9.36 -36.73 -43.91
C ALA A 397 8.30 -36.15 -42.95
N GLN A 398 7.99 -34.85 -43.04
CA GLN A 398 6.92 -34.23 -42.25
C GLN A 398 5.52 -34.64 -42.72
N VAL A 399 5.38 -35.09 -43.98
CA VAL A 399 4.15 -35.66 -44.55
C VAL A 399 4.20 -37.20 -44.70
N ASP A 400 5.14 -37.88 -44.06
CA ASP A 400 5.27 -39.35 -44.11
C ASP A 400 4.60 -40.02 -42.89
N PRO A 401 3.57 -40.86 -43.04
CA PRO A 401 2.92 -41.56 -41.93
C PRO A 401 3.84 -42.49 -41.12
N THR A 402 4.95 -42.94 -41.71
CA THR A 402 5.94 -43.81 -41.04
C THR A 402 6.88 -43.03 -40.12
N ALA A 403 7.16 -41.76 -40.45
CA ALA A 403 8.01 -40.88 -39.65
C ALA A 403 7.42 -40.52 -38.28
N VAL A 404 6.11 -40.73 -38.06
CA VAL A 404 5.43 -40.50 -36.78
C VAL A 404 6.05 -41.36 -35.66
N ALA A 405 6.51 -42.58 -35.97
CA ALA A 405 7.22 -43.41 -35.00
C ALA A 405 8.50 -42.73 -34.46
N ALA A 406 9.28 -42.13 -35.36
CA ALA A 406 10.49 -41.39 -35.00
C ALA A 406 10.16 -40.09 -34.25
N MET A 407 9.11 -39.35 -34.66
CA MET A 407 8.62 -38.13 -33.99
C MET A 407 8.24 -38.36 -32.51
N ARG A 408 7.75 -39.56 -32.16
CA ARG A 408 7.40 -39.93 -30.78
C ARG A 408 8.56 -40.57 -29.99
N SER A 409 9.72 -40.82 -30.60
CA SER A 409 10.94 -41.22 -29.88
C SER A 409 11.54 -40.06 -29.07
N LEU A 410 12.41 -40.37 -28.11
CA LEU A 410 13.12 -39.38 -27.31
C LEU A 410 14.01 -38.45 -28.16
N ALA A 411 14.58 -38.97 -29.25
CA ALA A 411 15.39 -38.20 -30.19
C ALA A 411 14.53 -37.26 -31.05
N GLY A 412 13.49 -37.79 -31.71
CA GLY A 412 12.59 -37.00 -32.57
C GLY A 412 11.69 -36.03 -31.80
N SER A 413 11.52 -36.23 -30.48
CA SER A 413 10.78 -35.32 -29.60
C SER A 413 11.61 -34.18 -29.02
N ARG A 414 12.96 -34.17 -29.19
CA ARG A 414 13.92 -33.19 -28.63
C ARG A 414 13.43 -31.73 -28.67
N TYR A 415 12.97 -31.30 -29.85
CA TYR A 415 12.57 -29.93 -30.17
C TYR A 415 11.09 -29.61 -29.89
N ASN A 416 10.33 -30.54 -29.32
CA ASN A 416 8.91 -30.30 -29.04
C ASN A 416 8.72 -29.15 -28.04
N LEU A 417 7.60 -28.43 -28.19
CA LEU A 417 7.19 -27.34 -27.31
C LEU A 417 6.99 -27.81 -25.86
N VAL A 418 7.17 -26.88 -24.91
CA VAL A 418 6.87 -27.11 -23.49
C VAL A 418 5.37 -27.31 -23.29
N GLU A 419 5.02 -28.38 -22.58
CA GLU A 419 3.64 -28.74 -22.25
C GLU A 419 3.15 -27.96 -21.03
N ARG A 420 2.44 -26.84 -21.24
CA ARG A 420 1.92 -25.95 -20.19
C ARG A 420 0.59 -25.28 -20.58
N ASN A 421 -0.03 -24.55 -19.65
CA ASN A 421 -1.15 -23.64 -19.95
C ASN A 421 -0.61 -22.23 -20.25
N ASN A 422 -0.52 -21.89 -21.53
CA ASN A 422 -0.14 -20.55 -21.97
C ASN A 422 -1.17 -19.47 -21.60
N ASN A 423 -2.44 -19.84 -21.38
CA ASN A 423 -3.50 -18.91 -20.99
C ASN A 423 -3.36 -18.49 -19.50
N ILE A 424 -3.52 -17.20 -19.23
CA ILE A 424 -3.59 -16.63 -17.89
C ILE A 424 -5.02 -16.80 -17.35
N VAL A 425 -5.24 -17.78 -16.48
CA VAL A 425 -6.48 -17.91 -15.69
C VAL A 425 -6.56 -16.75 -14.69
N LEU A 426 -7.72 -16.09 -14.63
CA LEU A 426 -7.97 -14.94 -13.74
C LEU A 426 -8.82 -15.34 -12.52
N GLU A 427 -8.55 -14.72 -11.38
CA GLU A 427 -9.47 -14.62 -10.25
C GLU A 427 -10.07 -13.22 -10.15
N TYR A 428 -11.26 -13.13 -9.56
CA TYR A 428 -12.07 -11.93 -9.46
C TYR A 428 -12.46 -11.63 -8.00
N ARG A 429 -12.76 -10.36 -7.70
CA ARG A 429 -13.43 -9.92 -6.46
C ARG A 429 -14.40 -8.79 -6.76
N LYS A 430 -15.56 -8.74 -6.10
CA LYS A 430 -16.41 -7.55 -6.14
C LYS A 430 -15.70 -6.38 -5.43
N LYS A 431 -15.95 -5.15 -5.87
CA LYS A 431 -15.51 -3.91 -5.22
C LYS A 431 -16.43 -3.54 -4.06
N ASP A 432 -15.87 -2.85 -3.06
CA ASP A 432 -16.60 -2.28 -1.93
C ASP A 432 -17.29 -0.95 -2.33
N ILE A 433 -18.26 -1.03 -3.25
CA ILE A 433 -18.99 0.09 -3.85
C ILE A 433 -19.98 0.79 -2.91
N ILE A 434 -20.31 0.18 -1.77
CA ILE A 434 -21.04 0.80 -0.68
C ILE A 434 -20.54 0.27 0.67
N ARG A 435 -20.27 1.19 1.60
CA ARG A 435 -19.93 0.90 3.00
C ARG A 435 -20.80 1.73 3.93
N LEU A 436 -21.29 1.08 4.99
CA LEU A 436 -21.93 1.71 6.14
C LEU A 436 -20.92 1.72 7.30
N HIS A 437 -20.94 2.78 8.09
CA HIS A 437 -20.28 2.88 9.38
C HIS A 437 -21.30 3.40 10.39
N THR A 438 -21.28 2.81 11.59
CA THR A 438 -22.06 3.23 12.77
C THR A 438 -21.11 3.30 13.97
N ALA A 439 -21.52 3.89 15.09
CA ALA A 439 -20.71 3.89 16.30
C ALA A 439 -20.60 2.48 16.89
N ASP A 440 -19.40 2.02 17.26
CA ASP A 440 -19.20 0.68 17.85
C ASP A 440 -20.01 0.49 19.15
N LEU A 441 -20.05 1.53 19.98
CA LEU A 441 -20.71 1.57 21.28
C LEU A 441 -21.48 2.89 21.46
N VAL A 442 -22.75 2.78 21.80
CA VAL A 442 -23.61 3.89 22.23
C VAL A 442 -24.04 3.63 23.67
N THR A 443 -23.62 4.51 24.58
CA THR A 443 -23.88 4.36 26.02
C THR A 443 -24.71 5.54 26.54
N GLY A 444 -25.61 5.27 27.48
CA GLY A 444 -26.35 6.30 28.20
C GLY A 444 -27.23 5.74 29.32
N TYR A 445 -28.06 6.61 29.86
CA TYR A 445 -29.04 6.28 30.90
C TYR A 445 -30.43 6.00 30.30
N PRO A 446 -31.32 5.31 31.03
CA PRO A 446 -32.69 5.04 30.58
C PRO A 446 -33.44 6.25 30.02
N GLY A 447 -34.07 6.08 28.85
CA GLY A 447 -34.90 7.09 28.20
C GLY A 447 -34.15 8.14 27.37
N GLU A 448 -32.81 8.19 27.41
CA GLU A 448 -32.03 9.10 26.56
C GLU A 448 -32.12 8.73 25.07
N GLN A 449 -32.05 9.75 24.20
CA GLN A 449 -31.87 9.59 22.76
C GLN A 449 -30.41 9.89 22.39
N LYS A 450 -29.74 8.98 21.68
CA LYS A 450 -28.33 9.09 21.25
C LYS A 450 -28.20 8.82 19.75
N SER A 451 -27.30 9.52 19.06
CA SER A 451 -26.98 9.23 17.65
C SER A 451 -26.31 7.85 17.50
N LEU A 452 -26.57 7.17 16.38
CA LEU A 452 -25.89 5.95 15.95
C LEU A 452 -24.63 6.23 15.11
N GLY A 453 -24.28 7.50 14.90
CA GLY A 453 -23.04 7.91 14.20
C GLY A 453 -23.00 7.45 12.75
N VAL A 454 -24.12 7.58 12.03
CA VAL A 454 -24.28 6.97 10.70
C VAL A 454 -23.46 7.71 9.64
N SER A 455 -22.61 6.97 8.93
CA SER A 455 -21.91 7.44 7.74
C SER A 455 -21.99 6.40 6.63
N VAL A 456 -22.30 6.83 5.41
CA VAL A 456 -22.37 5.96 4.23
C VAL A 456 -21.53 6.54 3.10
N THR A 457 -20.60 5.72 2.60
CA THR A 457 -19.87 5.98 1.36
C THR A 457 -20.44 5.05 0.28
N SER A 458 -20.95 5.59 -0.82
CA SER A 458 -21.51 4.80 -1.93
C SER A 458 -21.17 5.41 -3.30
N THR A 459 -20.80 4.57 -4.26
CA THR A 459 -20.57 4.95 -5.67
C THR A 459 -21.86 5.35 -6.40
N TYR A 460 -23.01 4.83 -5.98
CA TYR A 460 -24.31 5.04 -6.65
C TYR A 460 -25.34 5.80 -5.78
N GLY A 461 -24.91 6.33 -4.63
CA GLY A 461 -25.77 7.05 -3.68
C GLY A 461 -26.64 6.14 -2.82
N LEU A 462 -26.85 6.54 -1.57
CA LEU A 462 -27.70 5.83 -0.61
C LEU A 462 -29.18 5.91 -1.00
N ALA A 463 -29.89 4.78 -0.98
CA ALA A 463 -31.34 4.73 -1.11
C ALA A 463 -32.03 4.55 0.26
N ARG A 464 -31.52 3.67 1.13
CA ARG A 464 -32.01 3.47 2.52
C ARG A 464 -31.02 2.66 3.36
N ILE A 465 -31.26 2.59 4.68
CA ILE A 465 -30.61 1.61 5.58
C ILE A 465 -31.69 0.66 6.10
N ASP A 466 -31.46 -0.64 5.96
CA ASP A 466 -32.24 -1.70 6.59
C ASP A 466 -31.66 -1.95 8.00
N TRP A 467 -32.47 -1.83 9.06
CA TRP A 467 -32.03 -2.00 10.46
C TRP A 467 -32.58 -3.29 11.10
N GLU A 468 -31.81 -3.90 12.00
CA GLU A 468 -32.22 -5.02 12.87
C GLU A 468 -31.90 -4.68 14.33
N ASP A 469 -32.91 -4.67 15.21
CA ASP A 469 -32.77 -4.33 16.64
C ASP A 469 -33.64 -5.17 17.63
N PRO A 470 -33.94 -6.46 17.39
CA PRO A 470 -35.05 -7.17 18.02
C PRO A 470 -35.01 -7.21 19.57
N ALA A 471 -33.83 -7.28 20.18
CA ALA A 471 -33.67 -7.29 21.63
C ALA A 471 -33.88 -5.89 22.26
N LEU A 472 -33.47 -4.83 21.56
CA LEU A 472 -33.69 -3.44 21.96
C LEU A 472 -35.18 -3.12 21.90
N SER A 473 -35.82 -3.43 20.76
CA SER A 473 -37.25 -3.26 20.55
C SER A 473 -38.09 -4.03 21.58
N ALA A 474 -37.70 -5.26 21.93
CA ALA A 474 -38.38 -6.04 22.97
C ALA A 474 -38.28 -5.45 24.39
N SER A 475 -37.22 -4.69 24.68
CA SER A 475 -37.05 -3.98 25.96
C SER A 475 -37.64 -2.56 25.96
N GLY A 476 -38.32 -2.15 24.88
CA GLY A 476 -38.98 -0.85 24.76
C GLY A 476 -38.09 0.29 24.23
N GLY A 477 -36.89 -0.02 23.74
CA GLY A 477 -36.09 0.92 22.94
C GLY A 477 -36.59 1.00 21.50
N LYS A 478 -36.02 1.91 20.70
CA LYS A 478 -36.34 2.07 19.26
C LYS A 478 -35.28 2.87 18.52
N ILE A 479 -35.19 2.66 17.20
CA ILE A 479 -34.43 3.50 16.26
C ILE A 479 -35.37 4.51 15.59
N VAL A 480 -34.91 5.75 15.39
CA VAL A 480 -35.63 6.83 14.70
C VAL A 480 -34.68 7.59 13.75
N GLN A 481 -35.22 8.09 12.64
CA GLN A 481 -34.45 8.89 11.67
C GLN A 481 -34.60 10.38 11.97
N ASN A 482 -33.47 11.05 12.20
CA ASN A 482 -33.36 12.49 12.47
C ASN A 482 -32.77 13.19 11.24
N GLY A 483 -33.56 13.30 10.17
CA GLY A 483 -33.12 13.88 8.90
C GLY A 483 -32.13 12.98 8.17
N ALA A 484 -30.84 13.34 8.19
CA ALA A 484 -29.77 12.59 7.54
C ALA A 484 -29.08 11.55 8.45
N ASP A 485 -29.28 11.63 9.77
CA ASP A 485 -28.71 10.70 10.76
C ASP A 485 -29.81 9.82 11.39
N TYR A 486 -29.40 8.74 12.06
CA TYR A 486 -30.29 7.86 12.84
C TYR A 486 -29.89 7.88 14.31
N ALA A 487 -30.88 7.78 15.19
CA ALA A 487 -30.70 7.82 16.63
C ALA A 487 -31.46 6.68 17.32
N VAL A 488 -30.90 6.17 18.41
CA VAL A 488 -31.50 5.16 19.28
C VAL A 488 -32.06 5.80 20.55
N VAL A 489 -33.20 5.30 21.03
CA VAL A 489 -33.80 5.63 22.33
C VAL A 489 -33.57 4.48 23.30
N LEU A 490 -32.96 4.78 24.46
CA LEU A 490 -32.48 3.80 25.43
C LEU A 490 -33.59 3.23 26.34
N PRO A 491 -33.68 1.90 26.55
CA PRO A 491 -34.69 1.28 27.41
C PRO A 491 -34.34 1.35 28.93
N PRO A 492 -35.25 0.92 29.82
CA PRO A 492 -35.00 0.85 31.27
C PRO A 492 -33.85 -0.09 31.69
N TYR A 493 -33.15 0.28 32.76
CA TYR A 493 -32.09 -0.55 33.36
C TYR A 493 -32.68 -1.69 34.22
N GLN A 494 -32.11 -2.88 34.09
CA GLN A 494 -32.53 -4.12 34.75
C GLN A 494 -31.47 -4.55 35.76
N ALA A 495 -31.73 -4.36 37.06
CA ALA A 495 -30.76 -4.61 38.14
C ALA A 495 -30.71 -6.08 38.66
N SER A 496 -31.46 -7.01 38.07
CA SER A 496 -31.38 -8.42 38.46
C SER A 496 -30.14 -9.09 37.87
N ALA A 497 -29.67 -10.18 38.48
CA ALA A 497 -28.54 -10.98 37.97
C ALA A 497 -28.83 -11.70 36.62
N GLN A 498 -29.99 -11.45 36.01
CA GLN A 498 -30.45 -11.97 34.73
C GLN A 498 -30.87 -10.84 33.77
N GLY A 499 -30.72 -9.58 34.18
CA GLY A 499 -31.11 -8.41 33.42
C GLY A 499 -30.17 -8.14 32.24
N VAL A 500 -30.75 -7.83 31.08
CA VAL A 500 -29.98 -7.50 29.87
C VAL A 500 -30.00 -6.00 29.67
N ASN A 501 -28.84 -5.36 29.86
CA ASN A 501 -28.66 -3.91 29.72
C ASN A 501 -27.83 -3.52 28.49
N THR A 502 -27.50 -4.50 27.65
CA THR A 502 -26.64 -4.34 26.49
C THR A 502 -27.30 -5.02 25.29
N TYR A 503 -27.53 -4.26 24.22
CA TYR A 503 -28.32 -4.67 23.06
C TYR A 503 -27.50 -4.56 21.79
N ALA A 504 -27.61 -5.54 20.90
CA ALA A 504 -27.05 -5.44 19.56
C ALA A 504 -28.08 -4.78 18.62
N VAL A 505 -27.65 -3.70 17.97
CA VAL A 505 -28.32 -3.05 16.85
C VAL A 505 -27.44 -3.25 15.61
N SER A 506 -28.02 -3.44 14.43
CA SER A 506 -27.23 -3.47 13.20
C SER A 506 -27.93 -2.82 12.02
N GLY A 507 -27.15 -2.25 11.11
CA GLY A 507 -27.62 -1.67 9.86
C GLY A 507 -26.96 -2.32 8.64
N VAL A 508 -27.69 -2.31 7.52
CA VAL A 508 -27.18 -2.62 6.18
C VAL A 508 -27.65 -1.49 5.23
N ALA A 509 -26.71 -0.72 4.71
CA ALA A 509 -27.01 0.34 3.75
C ALA A 509 -27.25 -0.24 2.35
N VAL A 510 -28.20 0.33 1.61
CA VAL A 510 -28.59 -0.11 0.26
C VAL A 510 -28.53 1.07 -0.70
N ASP A 511 -27.82 0.92 -1.81
CA ASP A 511 -27.67 1.97 -2.83
C ASP A 511 -28.85 2.03 -3.84
N THR A 512 -28.86 3.04 -4.70
CA THR A 512 -29.89 3.21 -5.75
C THR A 512 -29.95 2.10 -6.80
N LYS A 513 -28.93 1.24 -6.89
CA LYS A 513 -28.87 0.06 -7.77
C LYS A 513 -29.16 -1.25 -7.02
N GLY A 514 -29.45 -1.20 -5.72
CA GLY A 514 -29.75 -2.36 -4.89
C GLY A 514 -28.53 -3.10 -4.35
N ASN A 515 -27.31 -2.57 -4.48
CA ASN A 515 -26.15 -3.13 -3.78
C ASN A 515 -26.30 -2.86 -2.28
N ARG A 516 -25.94 -3.86 -1.47
CA ARG A 516 -25.97 -3.78 -0.01
C ARG A 516 -24.54 -3.70 0.53
N SER A 517 -24.34 -2.93 1.59
CA SER A 517 -23.07 -2.92 2.34
C SER A 517 -22.89 -4.23 3.11
N ASP A 518 -21.68 -4.42 3.65
CA ASP A 518 -21.54 -5.28 4.83
C ASP A 518 -22.38 -4.72 6.00
N ARG A 519 -22.68 -5.60 6.95
CA ARG A 519 -23.42 -5.28 8.18
C ARG A 519 -22.53 -4.44 9.10
N SER A 520 -23.05 -3.30 9.59
CA SER A 520 -22.44 -2.50 10.64
C SER A 520 -23.20 -2.76 11.94
N ASP A 521 -22.53 -3.31 12.95
CA ASP A 521 -23.11 -3.61 14.27
C ASP A 521 -22.74 -2.51 15.27
N THR A 522 -23.69 -2.12 16.11
CA THR A 522 -23.57 -1.15 17.20
C THR A 522 -24.05 -1.78 18.50
N GLN A 523 -23.21 -1.76 19.52
CA GLN A 523 -23.60 -2.14 20.87
C GLN A 523 -24.27 -0.95 21.57
N VAL A 524 -25.47 -1.14 22.11
CA VAL A 524 -26.22 -0.12 22.85
C VAL A 524 -26.26 -0.53 24.32
N THR A 525 -25.64 0.25 25.22
CA THR A 525 -25.51 -0.09 26.65
C THR A 525 -26.19 0.94 27.55
N VAL A 526 -27.05 0.44 28.44
CA VAL A 526 -27.74 1.21 29.49
C VAL A 526 -26.93 1.11 30.78
N GLN A 527 -26.54 2.24 31.37
CA GLN A 527 -25.72 2.28 32.59
C GLN A 527 -26.53 2.10 33.88
N ALA A 528 -25.87 1.53 34.89
CA ALA A 528 -26.38 1.41 36.25
C ALA A 528 -26.35 2.76 36.98
N PRO A 529 -27.23 3.00 37.98
CA PRO A 529 -27.16 4.16 38.85
C PRO A 529 -25.95 4.10 39.80
N GLU A 530 -25.26 5.22 40.03
CA GLU A 530 -24.03 5.26 40.81
C GLU A 530 -24.28 5.25 42.33
N ILE A 531 -23.63 4.32 43.05
CA ILE A 531 -23.64 4.33 44.52
C ILE A 531 -22.92 5.56 45.03
N ASN A 532 -23.74 6.32 45.71
CA ASN A 532 -23.49 7.64 46.18
C ASN A 532 -22.89 7.56 47.63
N LYS A 533 -22.42 8.63 48.34
CA LYS A 533 -21.87 8.46 49.72
C LYS A 533 -21.88 9.64 50.79
N GLN A 534 -22.93 10.51 50.89
CA GLN A 534 -23.56 11.34 52.03
C GLN A 534 -25.16 11.66 52.34
N THR A 535 -26.47 11.21 52.16
CA THR A 535 -27.61 10.24 51.64
C THR A 535 -28.01 8.61 51.77
N SER A 536 -27.43 7.66 52.62
CA SER A 536 -27.22 6.19 53.01
C SER A 536 -26.99 6.08 54.56
N THR A 537 -27.12 4.95 55.29
CA THR A 537 -26.57 4.85 56.68
C THR A 537 -26.03 3.49 57.10
N PHE A 538 -25.29 3.48 58.22
CA PHE A 538 -25.20 2.35 59.17
C PHE A 538 -25.58 2.80 60.60
N THR A 539 -26.68 2.30 61.17
CA THR A 539 -27.28 2.76 62.46
C THR A 539 -27.70 1.61 63.40
N PRO A 540 -27.77 1.81 64.74
CA PRO A 540 -27.28 2.97 65.52
C PRO A 540 -25.75 3.01 65.62
N VAL A 541 -25.21 4.10 66.18
CA VAL A 541 -23.77 4.40 66.18
C VAL A 541 -23.06 3.91 67.45
N SER A 542 -23.74 3.98 68.60
CA SER A 542 -23.19 3.55 69.89
C SER A 542 -24.30 3.03 70.80
N SER A 543 -24.05 1.95 71.54
CA SER A 543 -24.91 1.52 72.64
C SER A 543 -24.12 0.98 73.83
N VAL A 544 -24.80 0.85 74.98
CA VAL A 544 -24.25 0.31 76.22
C VAL A 544 -25.14 -0.84 76.69
N LEU A 545 -24.54 -1.95 77.09
CA LEU A 545 -25.22 -3.17 77.53
C LEU A 545 -24.76 -3.54 78.96
N PRO A 546 -25.57 -4.28 79.74
CA PRO A 546 -25.12 -4.84 81.01
C PRO A 546 -24.07 -5.93 80.78
N ALA A 547 -23.21 -6.19 81.78
CA ALA A 547 -22.19 -7.24 81.79
C ALA A 547 -22.77 -8.66 81.96
N ASP A 548 -23.72 -9.05 81.09
CA ASP A 548 -24.60 -10.21 81.25
C ASP A 548 -24.24 -11.44 80.39
N GLY A 549 -23.31 -11.29 79.43
CA GLY A 549 -22.94 -12.33 78.47
C GLY A 549 -24.04 -12.75 77.48
N LYS A 550 -25.10 -11.93 77.30
CA LYS A 550 -26.33 -12.32 76.57
C LYS A 550 -26.99 -11.19 75.77
N SER A 551 -26.91 -9.94 76.21
CA SER A 551 -27.55 -8.79 75.57
C SER A 551 -27.04 -8.58 74.14
N THR A 552 -27.87 -8.04 73.23
CA THR A 552 -27.55 -7.91 71.80
C THR A 552 -27.91 -6.56 71.20
N GLN A 553 -27.27 -6.22 70.08
CA GLN A 553 -27.51 -5.00 69.29
C GLN A 553 -27.57 -5.32 67.79
N VAL A 554 -28.63 -4.90 67.09
CA VAL A 554 -28.75 -4.97 65.62
C VAL A 554 -28.32 -3.64 64.99
N LEU A 555 -27.71 -3.70 63.81
CA LEU A 555 -27.20 -2.58 63.01
C LEU A 555 -27.74 -2.66 61.56
N THR A 556 -28.22 -1.55 61.00
CA THR A 556 -28.91 -1.48 59.70
C THR A 556 -28.13 -0.64 58.69
N LEU A 557 -27.76 -1.22 57.53
CA LEU A 557 -26.98 -0.62 56.43
C LEU A 557 -27.87 -0.30 55.21
N THR A 558 -27.67 0.81 54.50
CA THR A 558 -28.68 1.33 53.55
C THR A 558 -28.15 2.33 52.48
N LEU A 559 -28.57 2.32 51.18
CA LEU A 559 -27.96 2.99 49.96
C LEU A 559 -28.90 3.65 48.86
N ARG A 560 -28.61 4.86 48.30
CA ARG A 560 -29.23 5.55 47.09
C ARG A 560 -28.26 5.79 45.92
N ASP A 561 -28.80 6.17 44.77
CA ASP A 561 -28.09 6.85 43.66
C ASP A 561 -28.34 8.35 43.61
N GLY A 562 -27.60 9.05 42.75
CA GLY A 562 -27.63 10.50 42.60
C GLY A 562 -28.95 11.22 42.34
N SER A 563 -29.92 10.56 41.69
CA SER A 563 -31.18 11.18 41.22
C SER A 563 -32.30 11.20 42.27
N ASN A 564 -31.93 10.95 43.52
CA ASN A 564 -32.80 10.64 44.64
C ASN A 564 -33.59 9.36 44.44
N GLN A 565 -32.98 8.32 43.86
CA GLN A 565 -33.59 7.01 43.65
C GLN A 565 -32.85 5.88 44.40
N PRO A 566 -33.50 4.72 44.65
CA PRO A 566 -32.89 3.63 45.42
C PRO A 566 -31.85 2.91 44.56
N ALA A 567 -30.57 2.94 44.97
CA ALA A 567 -29.52 2.20 44.29
C ALA A 567 -29.41 0.79 44.87
N ASP A 568 -29.64 -0.20 44.01
CA ASP A 568 -29.72 -1.58 44.40
C ASP A 568 -28.43 -2.35 44.08
N MET A 569 -27.85 -2.98 45.09
CA MET A 569 -26.57 -3.70 45.00
C MET A 569 -26.69 -5.11 45.57
N ASP A 570 -25.82 -6.01 45.11
CA ASP A 570 -25.68 -7.35 45.68
C ASP A 570 -24.98 -7.29 47.06
N VAL A 571 -25.32 -8.22 47.95
CA VAL A 571 -24.73 -8.32 49.31
C VAL A 571 -23.25 -8.66 49.23
N LYS A 572 -22.83 -9.44 48.24
CA LYS A 572 -21.44 -9.91 48.07
C LYS A 572 -20.43 -8.77 47.88
N ASP A 573 -20.89 -7.63 47.38
CA ASP A 573 -20.07 -6.45 47.09
C ASP A 573 -19.91 -5.55 48.32
N ILE A 574 -20.36 -6.03 49.49
CA ILE A 574 -20.31 -5.39 50.80
C ILE A 574 -19.50 -6.23 51.79
N SER A 575 -18.60 -5.58 52.52
CA SER A 575 -17.75 -6.17 53.56
C SER A 575 -17.94 -5.50 54.93
N LEU A 576 -17.57 -6.18 56.00
CA LEU A 576 -17.69 -5.71 57.40
C LEU A 576 -16.46 -6.16 58.21
N LYS A 577 -15.92 -5.32 59.09
CA LYS A 577 -14.65 -5.58 59.81
C LYS A 577 -14.70 -5.19 61.30
N ASN A 578 -14.16 -6.04 62.16
CA ASN A 578 -14.26 -5.97 63.63
C ASN A 578 -12.97 -5.45 64.32
N SER A 579 -13.12 -4.91 65.53
CA SER A 579 -12.05 -4.82 66.54
C SER A 579 -11.72 -6.18 67.15
N THR A 580 -10.58 -6.30 67.85
CA THR A 580 -10.26 -7.47 68.68
C THR A 580 -11.19 -7.51 69.89
N LEU A 581 -11.83 -8.67 70.14
CA LEU A 581 -12.85 -8.87 71.18
C LEU A 581 -12.30 -9.75 72.30
N LYS A 582 -12.73 -9.57 73.55
CA LYS A 582 -12.44 -10.52 74.64
C LYS A 582 -13.45 -11.66 74.66
N THR A 583 -14.75 -11.31 74.77
CA THR A 583 -15.84 -12.26 75.04
C THR A 583 -17.10 -12.01 74.19
N ALA A 584 -17.22 -10.85 73.54
CA ALA A 584 -18.32 -10.51 72.62
C ALA A 584 -18.27 -11.21 71.24
N VAL A 585 -19.40 -11.24 70.52
CA VAL A 585 -19.59 -12.00 69.25
C VAL A 585 -20.40 -11.19 68.20
N VAL A 586 -20.26 -11.51 66.90
CA VAL A 586 -20.84 -10.74 65.75
C VAL A 586 -21.37 -11.66 64.63
N SER A 587 -22.41 -11.25 63.90
CA SER A 587 -23.06 -12.01 62.79
C SER A 587 -22.69 -11.54 61.37
N ALA A 588 -23.32 -12.15 60.34
CA ALA A 588 -23.19 -11.77 58.93
C ALA A 588 -24.31 -10.81 58.43
N LEU A 589 -24.13 -10.25 57.23
CA LEU A 589 -24.97 -9.20 56.60
C LEU A 589 -26.03 -9.77 55.63
N THR A 590 -27.22 -9.17 55.52
CA THR A 590 -28.33 -9.63 54.64
C THR A 590 -29.12 -8.47 54.01
N ARG A 591 -29.50 -8.55 52.71
CA ARG A 591 -30.37 -7.56 52.00
C ARG A 591 -31.87 -7.72 52.36
N LYS A 592 -32.65 -6.63 52.25
CA LYS A 592 -34.12 -6.63 52.48
C LYS A 592 -34.95 -6.13 51.28
N SER A 593 -34.58 -5.02 50.68
CA SER A 593 -35.19 -4.43 49.47
C SER A 593 -34.14 -3.59 48.74
N ALA A 594 -34.52 -2.79 47.74
CA ALA A 594 -33.60 -1.98 46.93
C ALA A 594 -32.66 -1.12 47.81
N GLY A 595 -31.40 -1.54 47.91
CA GLY A 595 -30.39 -0.89 48.75
C GLY A 595 -30.55 -0.98 50.28
N VAL A 596 -31.31 -1.93 50.88
CA VAL A 596 -31.42 -2.12 52.36
C VAL A 596 -30.69 -3.38 52.84
N TYR A 597 -29.93 -3.34 53.96
CA TYR A 597 -29.16 -4.47 54.55
C TYR A 597 -29.08 -4.44 56.11
N THR A 598 -28.76 -5.55 56.81
CA THR A 598 -28.72 -5.65 58.32
C THR A 598 -27.72 -6.67 58.91
N VAL A 599 -27.19 -6.47 60.14
CA VAL A 599 -26.23 -7.35 60.90
C VAL A 599 -26.35 -7.17 62.46
N THR A 600 -25.77 -8.05 63.31
CA THR A 600 -25.97 -8.09 64.79
C THR A 600 -24.68 -8.34 65.63
N VAL A 601 -24.65 -7.87 66.89
CA VAL A 601 -23.60 -8.03 67.93
C VAL A 601 -24.17 -8.59 69.25
N THR A 602 -23.37 -9.33 70.03
CA THR A 602 -23.71 -9.90 71.35
C THR A 602 -22.67 -9.53 72.44
N ALA A 603 -23.13 -9.20 73.64
CA ALA A 603 -22.36 -8.81 74.81
C ALA A 603 -21.61 -9.96 75.51
N GLY A 604 -20.54 -9.60 76.24
CA GLY A 604 -19.79 -10.45 77.16
C GLY A 604 -20.11 -10.18 78.63
N THR A 605 -19.38 -10.82 79.54
CA THR A 605 -19.47 -10.63 81.01
C THR A 605 -18.39 -9.69 81.57
N ASP A 606 -17.39 -9.35 80.76
CA ASP A 606 -16.36 -8.36 81.09
C ASP A 606 -16.79 -6.96 80.67
N ASN A 607 -16.35 -5.94 81.41
CA ASN A 607 -16.38 -4.57 80.91
C ASN A 607 -15.39 -4.47 79.71
N GLU A 608 -15.93 -4.38 78.50
CA GLU A 608 -15.20 -4.24 77.24
C GLU A 608 -15.93 -3.34 76.22
N THR A 609 -15.39 -3.19 75.01
CA THR A 609 -15.99 -2.39 73.94
C THR A 609 -15.71 -2.99 72.56
N VAL A 610 -16.76 -3.12 71.76
CA VAL A 610 -16.78 -3.76 70.42
C VAL A 610 -16.94 -2.70 69.34
N THR A 611 -16.32 -2.84 68.16
CA THR A 611 -16.46 -1.88 67.04
C THR A 611 -16.53 -2.58 65.67
N LEU A 612 -17.42 -2.13 64.77
CA LEU A 612 -17.67 -2.74 63.45
C LEU A 612 -17.83 -1.76 62.30
N THR A 613 -17.01 -1.88 61.24
CA THR A 613 -16.94 -0.96 60.07
C THR A 613 -17.39 -1.61 58.75
N PRO A 614 -18.38 -1.09 58.01
CA PRO A 614 -18.75 -1.57 56.67
C PRO A 614 -17.93 -0.98 55.50
N SER A 615 -17.93 -1.63 54.33
CA SER A 615 -17.42 -1.06 53.06
C SER A 615 -18.09 -1.69 51.83
N VAL A 616 -18.62 -0.88 50.91
CA VAL A 616 -19.33 -1.30 49.68
C VAL A 616 -18.48 -0.94 48.47
N SER A 617 -18.15 -1.88 47.58
CA SER A 617 -17.35 -1.60 46.35
C SER A 617 -16.03 -0.84 46.64
N GLY A 618 -15.39 -1.12 47.78
CA GLY A 618 -14.18 -0.43 48.28
C GLY A 618 -14.45 0.86 49.07
N ILE A 619 -15.68 1.35 49.06
CA ILE A 619 -16.11 2.60 49.68
C ILE A 619 -16.48 2.35 51.15
N THR A 620 -15.53 2.58 52.05
CA THR A 620 -15.69 2.36 53.50
C THR A 620 -16.65 3.36 54.14
N LEU A 621 -17.61 2.82 54.88
CA LEU A 621 -18.63 3.50 55.67
C LEU A 621 -18.26 3.36 57.15
N SER A 622 -18.59 4.31 58.03
CA SER A 622 -17.99 4.31 59.38
C SER A 622 -18.59 3.30 60.36
N PRO A 623 -17.84 3.01 61.44
CA PRO A 623 -18.27 2.02 62.40
C PRO A 623 -19.40 2.44 63.34
N ALA A 624 -20.00 1.42 63.94
CA ALA A 624 -20.74 1.49 65.20
C ALA A 624 -19.98 0.78 66.32
N GLY A 625 -20.25 1.13 67.58
CA GLY A 625 -19.61 0.54 68.77
C GLY A 625 -20.55 0.16 69.92
N VAL A 626 -20.14 -0.77 70.78
CA VAL A 626 -20.97 -1.29 71.89
C VAL A 626 -20.13 -1.50 73.16
N THR A 627 -20.53 -0.94 74.30
CA THR A 627 -19.78 -0.91 75.59
C THR A 627 -20.52 -1.65 76.72
N ILE A 628 -19.82 -2.14 77.76
CA ILE A 628 -20.38 -3.06 78.77
C ILE A 628 -20.04 -2.64 80.23
N SER A 629 -21.01 -2.70 81.18
CA SER A 629 -20.84 -2.27 82.60
C SER A 629 -21.82 -2.91 83.62
N SER A 630 -21.71 -2.59 84.93
CA SER A 630 -22.36 -3.33 86.05
C SER A 630 -23.00 -2.54 87.22
N SER A 631 -22.71 -1.25 87.46
CA SER A 631 -23.21 -0.51 88.64
C SER A 631 -24.59 0.13 88.44
N THR A 632 -25.54 -0.64 87.89
CA THR A 632 -26.77 -0.14 87.26
C THR A 632 -27.98 -0.94 87.76
N PRO A 633 -29.16 -0.33 87.97
CA PRO A 633 -30.37 -1.06 88.36
C PRO A 633 -30.71 -2.14 87.32
N ASP A 634 -31.05 -3.32 87.80
CA ASP A 634 -31.22 -4.48 86.94
C ASP A 634 -32.64 -4.55 86.38
N ALA A 635 -32.72 -4.67 85.06
CA ALA A 635 -33.96 -4.70 84.30
C ALA A 635 -34.72 -6.04 84.38
N GLY A 636 -34.02 -7.13 84.73
CA GLY A 636 -34.62 -8.44 84.93
C GLY A 636 -35.23 -8.62 86.32
N GLN A 637 -34.83 -7.82 87.32
CA GLN A 637 -35.36 -7.84 88.68
C GLN A 637 -36.32 -6.66 88.99
N SER A 638 -36.13 -5.52 88.34
CA SER A 638 -37.02 -4.35 88.43
C SER A 638 -38.30 -4.54 87.59
N VAL A 639 -39.33 -3.70 87.78
CA VAL A 639 -40.60 -3.77 87.00
C VAL A 639 -41.13 -2.35 86.71
N PHE A 640 -41.67 -2.11 85.51
CA PHE A 640 -42.30 -0.85 85.12
C PHE A 640 -43.63 -1.10 84.39
N SER A 641 -44.65 -0.25 84.61
CA SER A 641 -45.99 -0.40 84.02
C SER A 641 -46.74 0.92 83.82
N ALA A 642 -47.79 0.90 83.01
CA ALA A 642 -48.68 2.03 82.75
C ALA A 642 -50.15 1.57 82.76
N SER A 643 -51.08 2.45 83.14
CA SER A 643 -52.52 2.15 83.11
C SER A 643 -53.40 3.41 83.05
N PRO A 644 -54.40 3.47 82.14
CA PRO A 644 -54.63 2.54 81.01
C PRO A 644 -53.56 2.69 79.91
N GLU A 645 -53.23 1.59 79.22
CA GLU A 645 -52.18 1.55 78.16
C GLU A 645 -52.57 2.22 76.83
N THR A 646 -53.77 2.81 76.73
CA THR A 646 -54.25 3.51 75.54
C THR A 646 -55.19 4.65 75.95
N ILE A 647 -54.93 5.85 75.43
CA ILE A 647 -55.66 7.09 75.71
C ILE A 647 -55.79 7.89 74.42
N MET A 648 -56.75 8.81 74.32
CA MET A 648 -56.90 9.61 73.10
C MET A 648 -55.83 10.71 73.00
N ALA A 649 -55.51 11.10 71.75
CA ALA A 649 -54.68 12.26 71.42
C ALA A 649 -55.44 13.59 71.54
N ASP A 650 -56.24 13.76 72.59
CA ASP A 650 -57.15 14.89 72.80
C ASP A 650 -56.66 15.90 73.87
N ASN A 651 -55.52 15.61 74.51
CA ASN A 651 -54.96 16.32 75.66
C ASN A 651 -55.84 16.33 76.93
N THR A 652 -56.84 15.45 77.02
CA THR A 652 -57.74 15.31 78.17
C THR A 652 -57.77 13.90 78.77
N ALA A 653 -57.59 12.85 77.96
CA ALA A 653 -57.40 11.49 78.46
C ALA A 653 -56.00 11.32 79.11
N ILE A 654 -55.90 10.57 80.21
CA ILE A 654 -54.68 10.45 81.04
C ILE A 654 -54.37 8.97 81.33
N SER A 655 -53.07 8.63 81.35
CA SER A 655 -52.53 7.36 81.85
C SER A 655 -51.58 7.59 83.04
N THR A 656 -51.44 6.57 83.90
CA THR A 656 -50.59 6.60 85.12
C THR A 656 -49.44 5.61 85.00
N LEU A 657 -48.24 6.04 85.36
CA LEU A 657 -46.96 5.34 85.20
C LEU A 657 -46.41 4.89 86.56
N THR A 658 -45.85 3.67 86.66
CA THR A 658 -45.34 3.11 87.93
C THR A 658 -44.05 2.29 87.75
N LEU A 659 -43.04 2.56 88.59
CA LEU A 659 -41.75 1.84 88.66
C LEU A 659 -41.58 1.15 90.01
N VAL A 660 -41.00 -0.06 90.01
CA VAL A 660 -40.41 -0.74 91.17
C VAL A 660 -38.95 -1.07 90.85
N ALA A 661 -37.99 -0.45 91.54
CA ALA A 661 -36.57 -0.50 91.19
C ALA A 661 -35.74 -1.46 92.08
N LYS A 662 -34.82 -2.22 91.48
CA LYS A 662 -34.00 -3.26 92.10
C LYS A 662 -32.59 -3.43 91.48
N ASP A 663 -31.70 -4.13 92.18
CA ASP A 663 -30.38 -4.57 91.71
C ASP A 663 -30.36 -5.97 91.07
N ALA A 664 -29.21 -6.36 90.52
CA ALA A 664 -29.00 -7.66 89.84
C ALA A 664 -28.97 -8.87 90.80
N GLN A 665 -29.14 -8.66 92.10
CA GLN A 665 -29.28 -9.69 93.12
C GLN A 665 -30.72 -9.74 93.69
N GLY A 666 -31.61 -8.86 93.24
CA GLY A 666 -33.03 -8.83 93.57
C GLY A 666 -33.43 -7.93 94.75
N ASN A 667 -32.52 -7.08 95.25
CA ASN A 667 -32.80 -6.15 96.37
C ASN A 667 -33.36 -4.82 95.86
N SER A 668 -34.25 -4.17 96.61
CA SER A 668 -34.93 -2.93 96.18
C SER A 668 -34.10 -1.65 96.40
N LEU A 669 -34.17 -0.71 95.46
CA LEU A 669 -33.39 0.52 95.42
C LEU A 669 -34.27 1.76 95.68
N ALA A 670 -34.08 2.39 96.84
CA ALA A 670 -34.94 3.46 97.39
C ALA A 670 -34.24 4.83 97.43
N GLY A 671 -35.02 5.91 97.53
CA GLY A 671 -34.49 7.28 97.61
C GLY A 671 -33.96 7.83 96.28
N LEU A 672 -34.22 7.14 95.17
CA LEU A 672 -33.63 7.46 93.86
C LEU A 672 -34.44 8.52 93.07
N LYS A 673 -35.46 9.16 93.67
CA LYS A 673 -36.43 10.02 92.95
C LYS A 673 -35.75 11.13 92.14
N ASP A 674 -34.72 11.80 92.69
CA ASP A 674 -34.03 12.93 92.05
C ASP A 674 -32.96 12.44 91.05
N SER A 675 -32.71 11.13 91.05
CA SER A 675 -31.95 10.37 90.05
C SER A 675 -32.84 9.67 89.02
N LEU A 676 -34.17 9.70 89.16
CA LEU A 676 -35.11 8.93 88.33
C LEU A 676 -35.94 9.83 87.43
N THR A 677 -35.84 9.59 86.12
CA THR A 677 -36.69 10.24 85.12
C THR A 677 -37.51 9.19 84.40
N PHE A 678 -38.83 9.37 84.33
CA PHE A 678 -39.66 8.53 83.46
C PHE A 678 -39.65 9.18 82.08
N VAL A 679 -38.66 8.82 81.27
CA VAL A 679 -38.47 9.43 79.96
C VAL A 679 -39.49 8.84 78.99
N VAL A 680 -40.59 9.57 78.79
CA VAL A 680 -41.52 9.27 77.70
C VAL A 680 -40.79 9.44 76.39
N LYS A 681 -40.91 8.43 75.54
CA LYS A 681 -40.43 8.43 74.16
C LYS A 681 -41.61 8.12 73.24
N ASP A 682 -41.60 8.64 72.03
CA ASP A 682 -42.62 8.34 71.02
C ASP A 682 -42.42 6.95 70.40
N SER A 683 -43.20 6.63 69.37
CA SER A 683 -43.05 5.35 68.64
C SER A 683 -41.77 5.23 67.82
N GLY A 684 -40.96 6.30 67.72
CA GLY A 684 -39.61 6.30 67.15
C GLY A 684 -38.50 6.29 68.20
N GLY A 685 -38.84 6.37 69.50
CA GLY A 685 -37.87 6.37 70.59
C GLY A 685 -37.38 7.76 71.04
N GLN A 686 -37.98 8.85 70.56
CA GLN A 686 -37.56 10.22 70.90
C GLN A 686 -38.49 10.92 71.90
N ILE A 687 -37.92 11.82 72.73
CA ILE A 687 -38.70 12.58 73.71
C ILE A 687 -39.68 13.53 72.98
N PRO A 688 -40.99 13.52 73.30
CA PRO A 688 -41.99 14.29 72.56
C PRO A 688 -41.78 15.81 72.69
N ALA A 689 -41.96 16.54 71.59
CA ALA A 689 -41.84 18.01 71.60
C ALA A 689 -42.87 18.65 72.55
N GLY A 690 -42.48 19.76 73.20
CA GLY A 690 -43.30 20.43 74.22
C GLY A 690 -44.71 20.76 73.76
N GLY A 691 -45.71 20.34 74.54
CA GLY A 691 -47.14 20.47 74.21
C GLY A 691 -47.72 19.31 73.41
N ILE A 692 -46.89 18.36 72.92
CA ILE A 692 -47.37 17.13 72.28
C ILE A 692 -47.73 16.08 73.33
N ILE A 693 -46.82 15.80 74.27
CA ILE A 693 -47.11 15.07 75.51
C ILE A 693 -46.99 16.04 76.70
N THR A 694 -47.70 15.76 77.78
CA THR A 694 -47.65 16.47 79.05
C THR A 694 -47.64 15.46 80.19
N GLU A 695 -46.68 15.61 81.10
CA GLU A 695 -46.45 14.70 82.22
C GLU A 695 -46.43 15.42 83.56
N SER A 696 -46.62 14.67 84.65
CA SER A 696 -46.33 15.14 86.01
C SER A 696 -44.93 14.72 86.47
N ALA A 697 -44.33 15.46 87.40
CA ALA A 697 -43.08 15.06 88.04
C ALA A 697 -43.15 13.67 88.71
N VAL A 698 -42.02 12.96 88.73
CA VAL A 698 -41.89 11.65 89.38
C VAL A 698 -41.91 11.80 90.91
N THR A 699 -42.64 10.92 91.59
CA THR A 699 -42.74 10.91 93.06
C THR A 699 -42.47 9.50 93.60
N GLU A 700 -41.73 9.37 94.70
CA GLU A 700 -41.64 8.10 95.44
C GLU A 700 -42.91 7.93 96.30
N SER A 701 -43.50 6.75 96.25
CA SER A 701 -44.75 6.43 96.96
C SER A 701 -44.51 6.12 98.45
N SER A 702 -45.57 5.80 99.19
CA SER A 702 -45.45 5.25 100.56
C SER A 702 -44.81 3.85 100.61
N ILE A 703 -44.57 3.20 99.45
CA ILE A 703 -43.84 1.94 99.32
C ILE A 703 -42.42 2.26 98.80
N LYS A 704 -41.41 1.99 99.62
CA LYS A 704 -40.00 2.30 99.31
C LYS A 704 -39.53 1.61 98.05
N GLY A 705 -38.80 2.34 97.19
CA GLY A 705 -38.34 1.86 95.90
C GLY A 705 -39.45 1.74 94.84
N THR A 706 -40.64 2.28 95.11
CA THR A 706 -41.76 2.34 94.16
C THR A 706 -42.12 3.79 93.84
N TYR A 707 -42.10 4.17 92.56
CA TYR A 707 -42.18 5.55 92.08
C TYR A 707 -43.27 5.72 91.01
N THR A 708 -43.92 6.90 90.92
CA THR A 708 -45.10 7.13 90.07
C THR A 708 -45.14 8.49 89.37
N ALA A 709 -45.82 8.57 88.20
CA ALA A 709 -46.14 9.80 87.45
C ALA A 709 -47.42 9.64 86.59
N THR A 710 -47.84 10.68 85.86
CA THR A 710 -49.03 10.69 84.96
C THR A 710 -48.71 11.33 83.61
N LEU A 711 -49.47 10.97 82.55
CA LEU A 711 -49.16 11.27 81.14
C LEU A 711 -50.45 11.52 80.31
N LYS A 712 -50.46 12.55 79.44
CA LYS A 712 -51.49 12.81 78.42
C LYS A 712 -50.92 13.50 77.15
N GLY A 713 -51.66 13.64 76.04
CA GLY A 713 -51.13 14.35 74.86
C GLY A 713 -52.05 14.55 73.64
N THR A 714 -51.51 15.16 72.57
CA THR A 714 -52.21 15.67 71.36
C THR A 714 -51.86 14.98 70.02
N SER A 715 -50.97 13.98 70.03
CA SER A 715 -50.50 13.25 68.82
C SER A 715 -50.40 11.75 69.12
N ALA A 716 -50.10 10.90 68.13
CA ALA A 716 -49.43 9.60 68.39
C ALA A 716 -47.93 9.83 68.53
N GLY A 717 -47.16 8.91 69.10
CA GLY A 717 -47.17 7.48 68.81
C GLY A 717 -48.00 6.53 69.68
N LYS A 718 -47.67 5.24 69.51
CA LYS A 718 -47.50 4.37 70.68
C LYS A 718 -46.30 4.91 71.47
N TYR A 719 -46.55 5.77 72.44
CA TYR A 719 -45.50 6.29 73.30
C TYR A 719 -45.02 5.16 74.22
N THR A 720 -43.71 5.01 74.29
CA THR A 720 -43.03 4.02 75.11
C THR A 720 -42.25 4.77 76.18
N ILE A 721 -42.67 4.60 77.43
CA ILE A 721 -42.11 5.29 78.57
C ILE A 721 -41.03 4.39 79.17
N VAL A 722 -39.85 4.96 79.41
CA VAL A 722 -38.69 4.24 79.93
C VAL A 722 -38.26 4.85 81.27
N PRO A 723 -38.14 4.07 82.35
CA PRO A 723 -37.57 4.55 83.60
C PRO A 723 -36.04 4.61 83.46
N GLU A 724 -35.47 5.79 83.63
CA GLU A 724 -34.03 6.02 83.56
C GLU A 724 -33.49 6.45 84.93
N TYR A 725 -32.41 5.83 85.36
CA TYR A 725 -31.71 6.10 86.62
C TYR A 725 -30.34 6.74 86.36
N ASN A 726 -30.09 7.89 86.96
CA ASN A 726 -28.95 8.77 86.68
C ASN A 726 -28.76 9.04 85.16
N GLY A 727 -29.88 9.12 84.41
CA GLY A 727 -29.88 9.29 82.95
C GLY A 727 -29.53 8.03 82.14
N ILE A 728 -29.61 6.84 82.75
CA ILE A 728 -29.43 5.55 82.07
C ILE A 728 -30.71 4.72 82.21
N ALA A 729 -31.31 4.34 81.08
CA ALA A 729 -32.45 3.42 81.03
C ALA A 729 -32.20 2.12 81.82
N MET A 730 -33.17 1.72 82.63
CA MET A 730 -33.13 0.47 83.40
C MET A 730 -33.42 -0.74 82.51
N GLY A 731 -32.52 -0.96 81.54
CA GLY A 731 -32.56 -1.98 80.50
C GLY A 731 -33.87 -2.02 79.70
N SER A 732 -34.46 -3.21 79.56
CA SER A 732 -35.66 -3.44 78.74
C SER A 732 -36.97 -2.94 79.38
N LEU A 733 -36.93 -2.44 80.62
CA LEU A 733 -38.13 -2.00 81.30
C LEU A 733 -38.73 -0.79 80.62
N SER A 734 -39.98 -0.94 80.23
CA SER A 734 -40.73 0.05 79.50
C SER A 734 -42.22 -0.23 79.67
N ALA A 735 -43.01 0.81 79.59
CA ALA A 735 -44.47 0.73 79.62
C ALA A 735 -45.01 1.54 78.45
N ALA A 736 -46.07 1.07 77.81
CA ALA A 736 -46.61 1.74 76.63
C ALA A 736 -47.91 2.46 76.94
N VAL A 737 -48.06 3.67 76.41
CA VAL A 737 -49.32 4.41 76.38
C VAL A 737 -49.56 4.85 74.93
N THR A 738 -50.63 4.34 74.33
CA THR A 738 -50.91 4.56 72.90
C THR A 738 -51.85 5.74 72.67
N LEU A 739 -51.48 6.63 71.74
CA LEU A 739 -52.23 7.78 71.21
C LEU A 739 -52.17 7.76 69.63
N ILE A 740 -52.75 8.74 68.89
CA ILE A 740 -52.97 8.74 67.40
C ILE A 740 -52.76 10.16 66.75
N SER A 741 -52.08 10.50 65.63
CA SER A 741 -51.26 9.85 64.55
C SER A 741 -49.77 10.34 64.51
N THR A 742 -48.91 9.86 63.58
CA THR A 742 -47.45 9.58 63.81
C THR A 742 -46.34 10.22 62.91
N MET A 743 -45.11 10.36 63.47
CA MET A 743 -43.70 10.13 62.98
C MET A 743 -42.94 10.90 61.83
N PRO A 744 -41.56 10.91 61.90
CA PRO A 744 -40.58 11.34 60.87
C PRO A 744 -40.70 10.68 59.47
N ASP A 745 -40.23 11.34 58.39
CA ASP A 745 -40.43 10.84 57.01
C ASP A 745 -39.28 11.06 56.00
N GLU A 746 -39.01 10.01 55.22
CA GLU A 746 -37.99 9.90 54.17
C GLU A 746 -38.17 10.90 53.02
N ASN A 747 -39.41 11.13 52.60
CA ASN A 747 -39.75 11.91 51.40
C ASN A 747 -39.66 13.43 51.63
N THR A 748 -39.38 13.84 52.87
CA THR A 748 -39.41 15.24 53.30
C THR A 748 -38.04 15.76 53.77
N SER A 749 -37.09 14.87 54.02
CA SER A 749 -35.73 15.15 54.51
C SER A 749 -34.72 15.22 53.35
N THR A 750 -33.59 15.91 53.50
CA THR A 750 -32.60 16.15 52.41
C THR A 750 -31.16 16.38 52.93
N ILE A 751 -30.19 16.57 52.03
CA ILE A 751 -28.81 17.02 52.34
C ILE A 751 -28.12 17.53 51.04
N LYS A 752 -27.14 18.45 51.17
CA LYS A 752 -26.32 18.98 50.08
C LYS A 752 -24.82 19.10 50.41
N THR A 753 -23.99 19.23 49.38
CA THR A 753 -22.60 19.76 49.48
C THR A 753 -22.61 21.30 49.44
N ASP A 754 -21.45 21.93 49.65
CA ASP A 754 -21.27 23.39 49.50
C ASP A 754 -20.87 23.83 48.07
N THR A 755 -20.31 22.92 47.26
CA THR A 755 -20.05 23.16 45.83
C THR A 755 -20.09 21.85 45.02
N ALA A 756 -20.06 21.97 43.70
CA ALA A 756 -20.03 20.87 42.73
C ALA A 756 -18.60 20.56 42.21
N THR A 757 -17.56 21.27 42.66
CA THR A 757 -16.19 21.00 42.23
C THR A 757 -15.14 21.36 43.28
N TYR A 758 -14.20 20.46 43.50
CA TYR A 758 -13.08 20.58 44.44
C TYR A 758 -11.76 20.18 43.75
N VAL A 759 -10.63 20.44 44.42
CA VAL A 759 -9.30 19.96 44.01
C VAL A 759 -8.75 18.99 45.05
N THR A 760 -7.93 18.01 44.64
CA THR A 760 -7.22 17.10 45.56
C THR A 760 -6.45 17.90 46.64
N GLY A 761 -6.77 17.65 47.90
CA GLY A 761 -6.23 18.33 49.08
C GLY A 761 -7.07 19.49 49.64
N ALA A 762 -8.21 19.83 49.02
CA ALA A 762 -9.10 20.90 49.51
C ALA A 762 -10.17 20.41 50.51
N ASP A 763 -10.71 21.33 51.30
CA ASP A 763 -11.82 21.09 52.21
C ASP A 763 -13.18 21.06 51.47
N MET A 764 -14.15 20.34 52.04
CA MET A 764 -15.53 20.20 51.55
C MET A 764 -16.51 20.33 52.72
N LEU A 765 -17.62 21.05 52.59
CA LEU A 765 -18.63 21.23 53.66
C LEU A 765 -19.97 20.58 53.27
N ILE A 766 -20.48 19.71 54.14
CA ILE A 766 -21.68 18.91 53.91
C ILE A 766 -22.81 19.37 54.84
N THR A 767 -24.07 19.44 54.36
CA THR A 767 -25.21 20.05 55.08
C THR A 767 -26.53 19.26 54.99
N VAL A 768 -27.00 18.70 56.10
CA VAL A 768 -28.22 17.87 56.26
C VAL A 768 -29.48 18.70 56.52
N THR A 769 -30.69 18.15 56.28
CA THR A 769 -31.99 18.61 56.79
C THR A 769 -32.93 17.44 57.12
N LEU A 770 -33.55 17.42 58.31
CA LEU A 770 -34.44 16.34 58.77
C LEU A 770 -35.88 16.83 59.04
N LYS A 771 -36.90 16.05 58.63
CA LYS A 771 -38.33 16.41 58.67
C LYS A 771 -39.30 15.23 58.90
N ASP A 772 -40.52 15.55 59.34
CA ASP A 772 -41.66 14.63 59.48
C ASP A 772 -42.56 14.55 58.24
N LYS A 773 -43.52 13.60 58.21
CA LYS A 773 -44.43 13.41 57.07
C LYS A 773 -45.31 14.64 56.76
N ASN A 774 -45.45 15.55 57.72
CA ASN A 774 -46.15 16.82 57.60
C ASN A 774 -45.17 17.98 57.24
N GLN A 775 -43.93 17.63 56.88
CA GLN A 775 -42.78 18.50 56.56
C GLN A 775 -42.27 19.36 57.72
N LYS A 776 -42.62 19.05 58.97
CA LYS A 776 -42.13 19.75 60.17
C LYS A 776 -40.67 19.37 60.43
N ALA A 777 -39.81 20.37 60.69
CA ALA A 777 -38.39 20.16 60.95
C ALA A 777 -38.12 19.39 62.26
N LEU A 778 -37.06 18.59 62.26
CA LEU A 778 -36.62 17.73 63.37
C LEU A 778 -35.23 18.16 63.86
N THR A 779 -35.17 18.59 65.12
CA THR A 779 -34.05 19.29 65.77
C THR A 779 -33.50 18.49 66.94
N GLY A 780 -32.19 18.49 67.15
CA GLY A 780 -31.49 17.71 68.17
C GLY A 780 -30.97 16.35 67.66
N ASP A 781 -31.37 15.93 66.47
CA ASP A 781 -31.07 14.63 65.87
C ASP A 781 -29.64 14.52 65.28
N ALA A 782 -28.69 15.34 65.74
CA ALA A 782 -27.29 15.29 65.30
C ALA A 782 -26.63 13.92 65.59
N GLY A 783 -27.09 13.20 66.62
CA GLY A 783 -26.65 11.83 66.91
C GLY A 783 -27.08 10.81 65.85
N LEU A 784 -28.05 11.16 65.00
CA LEU A 784 -28.43 10.37 63.83
C LEU A 784 -27.47 10.63 62.64
N LEU A 785 -26.51 11.56 62.77
CA LEU A 785 -25.65 12.09 61.70
C LEU A 785 -24.16 11.92 62.03
N THR A 786 -23.50 11.01 61.32
CA THR A 786 -22.13 10.54 61.59
C THR A 786 -21.45 10.19 60.28
N THR A 787 -20.16 9.85 60.28
CA THR A 787 -19.50 9.30 59.08
C THR A 787 -19.97 7.89 58.68
N SER A 788 -20.99 7.32 59.33
CA SER A 788 -21.66 6.07 58.90
C SER A 788 -23.02 6.39 58.31
N THR A 789 -23.68 7.39 58.89
CA THR A 789 -24.97 7.90 58.47
C THR A 789 -24.88 9.12 57.56
N VAL A 790 -23.70 9.61 57.23
CA VAL A 790 -23.40 10.77 56.37
C VAL A 790 -21.92 10.64 56.00
N THR A 791 -21.58 9.90 54.97
CA THR A 791 -20.18 9.59 54.61
C THR A 791 -19.54 10.74 53.77
N VAL A 792 -18.47 10.54 52.98
CA VAL A 792 -18.17 11.23 51.66
C VAL A 792 -17.39 10.27 50.71
N PRO A 793 -17.68 10.18 49.39
CA PRO A 793 -16.88 9.43 48.41
C PRO A 793 -15.65 10.22 47.90
N ASN A 794 -14.52 9.52 47.70
CA ASN A 794 -13.23 10.10 47.29
C ASN A 794 -12.68 11.25 48.17
N ALA A 795 -13.22 11.38 49.38
CA ALA A 795 -12.80 12.31 50.43
C ALA A 795 -12.99 11.65 51.81
N THR A 796 -12.25 12.11 52.81
CA THR A 796 -12.30 11.62 54.20
C THR A 796 -12.76 12.70 55.17
N LEU A 797 -13.35 12.33 56.31
CA LEU A 797 -13.74 13.33 57.31
C LEU A 797 -12.47 13.99 57.83
N LYS A 798 -12.39 15.32 57.74
CA LYS A 798 -11.17 16.06 58.08
C LYS A 798 -10.85 15.87 59.56
N THR A 799 -9.60 15.51 59.87
CA THR A 799 -9.16 15.21 61.25
C THR A 799 -9.54 16.35 62.22
N GLY A 800 -10.41 16.07 63.19
CA GLY A 800 -10.94 17.05 64.15
C GLY A 800 -12.32 17.64 63.80
N SER A 801 -12.93 17.25 62.68
CA SER A 801 -14.29 17.62 62.27
C SER A 801 -15.36 16.75 62.94
N SER A 802 -16.59 17.28 63.09
CA SER A 802 -17.76 16.56 63.63
C SER A 802 -19.07 17.21 63.18
N TRP A 803 -20.18 16.48 63.31
CA TRP A 803 -21.52 16.96 62.98
C TRP A 803 -22.05 17.93 64.05
N LYS A 804 -22.51 19.10 63.60
CA LYS A 804 -23.14 20.13 64.45
C LYS A 804 -24.56 20.42 63.97
N ASP A 805 -25.50 20.48 64.90
CA ASP A 805 -26.85 21.00 64.69
C ASP A 805 -26.83 22.54 64.61
N ASN A 806 -27.64 23.10 63.73
CA ASN A 806 -27.86 24.55 63.60
C ASN A 806 -29.15 25.03 64.32
N GLY A 807 -29.97 24.11 64.84
CA GLY A 807 -31.18 24.38 65.62
C GLY A 807 -32.45 24.58 64.79
N ASP A 808 -32.35 24.55 63.46
CA ASP A 808 -33.43 24.69 62.48
C ASP A 808 -33.83 23.36 61.81
N GLY A 809 -33.23 22.26 62.27
CA GLY A 809 -33.33 20.93 61.68
C GLY A 809 -32.29 20.67 60.58
N THR A 810 -31.30 21.56 60.43
CA THR A 810 -30.14 21.38 59.55
C THR A 810 -28.84 21.16 60.33
N TYR A 811 -27.90 20.42 59.74
CA TYR A 811 -26.69 19.97 60.43
C TYR A 811 -25.47 19.98 59.50
N ARG A 812 -24.23 20.20 59.99
CA ARG A 812 -23.03 20.38 59.14
C ARG A 812 -21.75 19.69 59.64
N ALA A 813 -20.88 19.27 58.72
CA ALA A 813 -19.50 18.80 58.97
C ALA A 813 -18.55 18.97 57.76
N THR A 814 -17.23 19.01 58.00
CA THR A 814 -16.16 19.23 56.99
C THR A 814 -15.34 17.97 56.67
N TYR A 815 -15.01 17.77 55.40
CA TYR A 815 -14.23 16.68 54.82
C TYR A 815 -13.03 17.21 54.01
N THR A 816 -12.07 16.34 53.64
CA THR A 816 -10.92 16.66 52.78
C THR A 816 -10.96 15.82 51.51
N ALA A 817 -10.95 16.45 50.33
CA ALA A 817 -10.90 15.79 49.02
C ALA A 817 -9.56 15.09 48.78
N GLU A 818 -9.57 13.81 48.40
CA GLU A 818 -8.35 13.00 48.24
C GLU A 818 -8.11 12.60 46.78
N THR A 819 -9.05 11.91 46.15
CA THR A 819 -8.83 11.24 44.86
C THR A 819 -9.60 11.93 43.72
N ALA A 820 -8.90 12.26 42.64
CA ALA A 820 -9.52 12.85 41.45
C ALA A 820 -10.59 11.90 40.86
N SER A 821 -11.80 12.42 40.70
CA SER A 821 -13.02 11.65 40.44
C SER A 821 -14.15 12.58 40.00
N THR A 822 -14.97 12.16 39.04
CA THR A 822 -16.19 12.87 38.65
C THR A 822 -17.41 12.28 39.36
N ASP A 823 -18.53 13.00 39.31
CA ASP A 823 -19.89 12.48 39.57
C ASP A 823 -20.19 11.89 40.96
N ASN A 824 -19.28 12.09 41.92
CA ASN A 824 -19.46 11.82 43.36
C ASN A 824 -20.66 12.57 43.96
N GLN A 825 -21.31 12.01 44.99
CA GLN A 825 -22.51 12.59 45.63
C GLN A 825 -22.66 12.21 47.12
N ALA A 826 -23.71 12.75 47.77
CA ALA A 826 -24.20 12.39 49.12
C ALA A 826 -25.25 11.19 49.14
N THR A 827 -25.53 10.06 49.92
CA THR A 827 -25.21 8.94 51.01
C THR A 827 -25.11 8.95 52.73
N LEU A 828 -25.88 9.35 53.90
CA LEU A 828 -27.29 9.79 54.55
C LEU A 828 -28.80 9.24 54.44
N ARG A 829 -29.24 8.30 55.28
CA ARG A 829 -30.55 7.57 55.16
C ARG A 829 -31.08 6.96 56.47
N LEU A 830 -31.87 7.71 57.25
CA LEU A 830 -32.17 7.31 58.63
C LEU A 830 -32.83 5.92 58.76
N SER A 831 -32.65 5.26 59.91
CA SER A 831 -33.03 3.85 60.07
C SER A 831 -34.51 3.64 59.76
N GLY A 832 -34.81 2.66 58.90
CA GLY A 832 -36.15 2.40 58.39
C GLY A 832 -36.48 3.06 57.05
N TRP A 833 -35.66 3.99 56.54
CA TRP A 833 -35.81 4.56 55.20
C TRP A 833 -35.42 3.52 54.12
N PRO A 834 -36.36 3.01 53.29
CA PRO A 834 -36.09 1.99 52.28
C PRO A 834 -35.23 2.47 51.11
N ALA A 835 -34.99 3.78 50.96
CA ALA A 835 -34.17 4.34 49.89
C ALA A 835 -33.10 5.36 50.34
N GLY A 836 -33.36 6.42 51.14
CA GLY A 836 -32.41 7.51 51.56
C GLY A 836 -32.96 8.92 51.34
N SER A 837 -32.15 9.94 50.99
CA SER A 837 -32.68 11.15 50.28
C SER A 837 -31.59 12.08 49.70
N THR A 838 -31.37 12.16 48.37
CA THR A 838 -30.06 12.56 47.77
C THR A 838 -29.65 14.04 47.64
N SER A 839 -28.33 14.31 47.45
CA SER A 839 -27.77 15.59 46.97
C SER A 839 -27.47 15.56 45.46
N GLU A 840 -27.11 16.72 44.93
CA GLU A 840 -26.54 16.93 43.58
C GLU A 840 -25.08 16.42 43.44
N LYS A 841 -24.60 16.29 42.19
CA LYS A 841 -23.27 15.80 41.76
C LYS A 841 -22.13 16.79 42.05
N TYR A 842 -20.97 16.25 42.41
CA TYR A 842 -19.72 16.99 42.56
C TYR A 842 -18.49 16.20 42.03
N ALA A 843 -17.46 16.92 41.60
CA ALA A 843 -16.19 16.33 41.16
C ALA A 843 -15.01 16.78 42.04
N ILE A 844 -13.97 15.95 42.10
CA ILE A 844 -12.64 16.26 42.64
C ILE A 844 -11.66 16.22 41.47
N THR A 845 -10.86 17.27 41.31
CA THR A 845 -9.91 17.40 40.19
C THR A 845 -8.46 17.35 40.67
N ALA A 846 -7.57 16.75 39.87
CA ALA A 846 -6.15 16.69 40.17
C ALA A 846 -5.49 18.08 40.07
N THR A 847 -4.57 18.38 40.99
CA THR A 847 -3.79 19.62 40.99
C THR A 847 -2.97 19.76 39.70
N GLN A 848 -3.28 20.78 38.90
CA GLN A 848 -2.65 21.02 37.61
C GLN A 848 -1.20 21.54 37.74
N PRO A 849 -0.30 21.20 36.79
CA PRO A 849 1.02 21.81 36.68
C PRO A 849 0.95 23.31 36.37
N ASP A 850 1.64 24.11 37.17
CA ASP A 850 1.76 25.56 36.99
C ASP A 850 2.97 25.90 36.12
N GLN A 851 2.78 26.75 35.11
CA GLN A 851 3.84 27.12 34.16
C GLN A 851 5.02 27.84 34.85
N SER A 852 4.76 28.67 35.86
CA SER A 852 5.79 29.46 36.53
C SER A 852 6.68 28.63 37.47
N GLN A 853 6.21 27.45 37.88
CA GLN A 853 6.92 26.54 38.78
C GLN A 853 7.48 25.29 38.06
N SER A 854 7.05 25.02 36.83
CA SER A 854 7.43 23.86 36.03
C SER A 854 8.50 24.19 34.99
N LEU A 855 9.49 23.31 34.83
CA LEU A 855 10.73 23.56 34.09
C LEU A 855 11.05 22.42 33.10
N ILE A 856 11.89 22.72 32.11
CA ILE A 856 12.50 21.74 31.19
C ILE A 856 13.99 22.05 31.04
N ALA A 857 14.83 21.02 31.02
CA ALA A 857 16.28 21.11 30.97
C ALA A 857 16.90 20.03 30.06
N ARG A 858 18.13 20.30 29.60
CA ARG A 858 19.00 19.42 28.80
C ARG A 858 20.21 18.97 29.64
N ASP A 859 20.88 17.88 29.27
CA ASP A 859 22.08 17.41 29.98
C ASP A 859 23.39 18.11 29.57
N ARG A 860 23.46 18.74 28.38
CA ARG A 860 24.67 19.38 27.85
C ARG A 860 24.35 20.60 26.97
N ASP A 861 25.29 21.52 26.84
CA ASP A 861 25.17 22.69 25.97
C ASP A 861 25.55 22.41 24.50
N THR A 862 26.20 21.27 24.22
CA THR A 862 26.60 20.89 22.87
C THR A 862 26.58 19.37 22.70
N TYR A 863 26.07 18.94 21.55
CA TYR A 863 25.97 17.55 21.11
C TYR A 863 26.56 17.42 19.69
N LEU A 864 27.02 16.22 19.33
CA LEU A 864 27.30 15.86 17.94
C LEU A 864 26.01 15.34 17.27
N SER A 865 25.91 15.46 15.93
CA SER A 865 24.83 14.81 15.18
C SER A 865 24.79 13.31 15.47
N GLY A 866 23.65 12.81 15.92
CA GLY A 866 23.39 11.45 16.36
C GLY A 866 23.96 11.07 17.74
N ASP A 867 24.26 12.04 18.62
CA ASP A 867 24.43 11.81 20.06
C ASP A 867 23.07 11.63 20.76
N ASP A 868 23.09 10.96 21.92
CA ASP A 868 21.95 10.92 22.85
C ASP A 868 21.90 12.19 23.71
N MET A 869 20.74 12.86 23.67
CA MET A 869 20.35 14.00 24.51
C MET A 869 19.39 13.53 25.60
N LEU A 870 19.69 13.83 26.87
CA LEU A 870 18.78 13.52 27.98
C LEU A 870 17.99 14.76 28.39
N ILE A 871 16.70 14.76 28.06
CA ILE A 871 15.79 15.85 28.44
C ILE A 871 15.12 15.51 29.76
N THR A 872 15.11 16.48 30.68
CA THR A 872 14.47 16.38 31.99
C THR A 872 13.39 17.44 32.12
N VAL A 873 12.17 17.05 32.45
CA VAL A 873 11.04 17.93 32.78
C VAL A 873 10.79 17.86 34.28
N THR A 874 10.44 18.98 34.90
CA THR A 874 10.03 19.07 36.32
C THR A 874 8.62 19.64 36.36
N LEU A 875 7.66 18.91 36.93
CA LEU A 875 6.28 19.37 37.08
C LEU A 875 5.98 19.74 38.54
N LYS A 876 5.44 20.95 38.75
CA LYS A 876 5.04 21.46 40.06
C LYS A 876 3.69 22.17 39.99
N ASP A 877 2.94 22.16 41.09
CA ASP A 877 1.77 23.02 41.25
C ASP A 877 2.18 24.49 41.56
N LYS A 878 1.19 25.38 41.60
CA LYS A 878 1.36 26.81 41.95
C LYS A 878 1.93 27.05 43.35
N ASN A 879 1.91 26.05 44.23
CA ASN A 879 2.45 26.08 45.59
C ASN A 879 3.87 25.48 45.66
N GLN A 880 4.50 25.25 44.50
CA GLN A 880 5.81 24.62 44.31
C GLN A 880 5.90 23.14 44.69
N LYS A 881 4.76 22.47 44.95
CA LYS A 881 4.71 21.05 45.29
C LYS A 881 4.95 20.20 44.04
N ALA A 882 5.88 19.25 44.14
CA ALA A 882 6.17 18.30 43.07
C ALA A 882 4.95 17.42 42.71
N LEU A 883 4.66 17.31 41.42
CA LEU A 883 3.58 16.50 40.86
C LEU A 883 4.15 15.16 40.34
N ARG A 884 3.54 14.04 40.73
CA ARG A 884 4.08 12.67 40.63
C ARG A 884 3.04 11.73 40.01
N GLY A 885 3.48 10.85 39.12
CA GLY A 885 2.63 9.97 38.31
C GLY A 885 2.21 10.57 36.97
N ASP A 886 2.47 11.86 36.73
CA ASP A 886 1.95 12.65 35.61
C ASP A 886 2.70 12.47 34.28
N ALA A 887 3.42 11.35 34.11
CA ALA A 887 4.22 11.07 32.91
C ALA A 887 3.38 11.06 31.62
N GLY A 888 2.07 10.74 31.73
CA GLY A 888 1.11 10.79 30.63
C GLY A 888 0.81 12.20 30.09
N LEU A 889 1.18 13.27 30.81
CA LEU A 889 1.09 14.65 30.31
C LEU A 889 2.23 14.99 29.32
N LEU A 890 3.27 14.15 29.24
CA LEU A 890 4.48 14.40 28.47
C LEU A 890 4.47 13.55 27.19
N THR A 891 4.34 14.23 26.05
CA THR A 891 4.20 13.63 24.72
C THR A 891 5.08 14.38 23.72
N THR A 892 5.15 13.90 22.47
CA THR A 892 5.77 14.66 21.37
C THR A 892 5.00 15.91 20.96
N SER A 893 3.77 16.11 21.44
CA SER A 893 2.98 17.33 21.23
C SER A 893 3.06 18.32 22.40
N THR A 894 3.41 17.88 23.62
CA THR A 894 3.63 18.75 24.78
C THR A 894 5.11 19.02 25.09
N VAL A 895 6.04 18.19 24.59
CA VAL A 895 7.49 18.44 24.66
C VAL A 895 8.12 18.37 23.26
N THR A 896 8.61 19.51 22.79
CA THR A 896 9.29 19.65 21.49
C THR A 896 10.76 19.98 21.67
N VAL A 897 11.64 19.26 20.95
CA VAL A 897 13.10 19.40 21.03
C VAL A 897 13.62 19.69 19.61
N PRO A 898 13.91 20.95 19.26
CA PRO A 898 14.34 21.31 17.90
C PRO A 898 15.58 20.53 17.43
N ASN A 899 15.55 20.11 16.15
CA ASN A 899 16.64 19.38 15.49
C ASN A 899 17.05 18.04 16.14
N ALA A 900 16.15 17.43 16.91
CA ALA A 900 16.33 16.11 17.53
C ALA A 900 15.00 15.33 17.60
N THR A 901 15.05 14.00 17.54
CA THR A 901 13.85 13.13 17.64
C THR A 901 13.86 12.29 18.91
N LEU A 902 12.67 11.89 19.39
CA LEU A 902 12.56 10.99 20.55
C LEU A 902 13.10 9.61 20.16
N LYS A 903 14.10 9.12 20.90
CA LYS A 903 14.83 7.89 20.54
C LYS A 903 13.91 6.67 20.60
N THR A 904 13.93 5.83 19.57
CA THR A 904 13.10 4.62 19.47
C THR A 904 13.21 3.74 20.73
N GLY A 905 12.08 3.46 21.39
CA GLY A 905 12.02 2.71 22.65
C GLY A 905 12.25 3.54 23.92
N SER A 906 12.50 4.85 23.80
CA SER A 906 12.48 5.77 24.94
C SER A 906 11.05 6.23 25.26
N SER A 907 10.79 6.49 26.53
CA SER A 907 9.52 6.99 27.06
C SER A 907 9.78 7.84 28.31
N TRP A 908 8.84 8.72 28.65
CA TRP A 908 8.95 9.55 29.85
C TRP A 908 8.86 8.69 31.11
N LYS A 909 9.93 8.68 31.90
CA LYS A 909 10.01 8.00 33.19
C LYS A 909 9.94 9.02 34.32
N ASP A 910 8.96 8.88 35.20
CA ASP A 910 8.89 9.56 36.49
C ASP A 910 9.98 9.01 37.42
N ASN A 911 10.74 9.88 38.07
CA ASN A 911 11.75 9.50 39.06
C ASN A 911 11.18 9.47 40.50
N GLY A 912 9.89 9.75 40.69
CA GLY A 912 9.19 9.74 41.98
C GLY A 912 9.39 10.99 42.82
N ASP A 913 10.13 11.98 42.31
CA ASP A 913 10.42 13.28 42.93
C ASP A 913 9.71 14.47 42.23
N GLY A 914 8.99 14.20 41.14
CA GLY A 914 8.37 15.19 40.26
C GLY A 914 9.24 15.61 39.07
N THR A 915 10.38 14.94 38.86
CA THR A 915 11.17 15.03 37.63
C THR A 915 10.90 13.82 36.73
N TYR A 916 10.84 14.09 35.43
CA TYR A 916 10.52 13.15 34.37
C TYR A 916 11.63 13.17 33.32
N ARG A 917 12.08 12.02 32.82
CA ARG A 917 13.22 11.93 31.88
C ARG A 917 12.87 11.14 30.62
N ALA A 918 13.35 11.61 29.47
CA ALA A 918 13.30 10.92 28.19
C ALA A 918 14.59 11.18 27.37
N THR A 919 14.92 10.26 26.48
CA THR A 919 16.13 10.34 25.63
C THR A 919 15.76 10.68 24.20
N TYR A 920 16.33 11.75 23.69
CA TYR A 920 16.25 12.16 22.29
C TYR A 920 17.58 11.85 21.60
N THR A 921 17.58 11.79 20.28
CA THR A 921 18.80 11.69 19.46
C THR A 921 18.93 12.97 18.65
N ALA A 922 20.07 13.64 18.76
CA ALA A 922 20.38 14.85 17.98
C ALA A 922 20.45 14.51 16.49
N GLU A 923 19.95 15.38 15.61
CA GLU A 923 19.93 15.11 14.17
C GLU A 923 20.67 16.19 13.38
N THR A 924 20.10 17.40 13.30
CA THR A 924 20.57 18.44 12.36
C THR A 924 21.48 19.46 13.04
N ALA A 925 22.64 19.73 12.44
CA ALA A 925 23.58 20.74 12.92
C ALA A 925 22.92 22.13 12.98
N SER A 926 22.99 22.76 14.16
CA SER A 926 22.17 23.92 14.52
C SER A 926 22.72 24.61 15.78
N THR A 927 22.56 25.92 15.90
CA THR A 927 22.89 26.68 17.12
C THR A 927 21.63 27.20 17.79
N ASP A 928 21.76 27.65 19.04
CA ASP A 928 20.72 28.42 19.75
C ASP A 928 19.37 27.72 19.99
N ASN A 929 19.29 26.41 19.78
CA ASN A 929 18.08 25.61 20.01
C ASN A 929 17.64 25.63 21.48
N GLN A 930 16.34 25.57 21.74
CA GLN A 930 15.79 25.42 23.09
C GLN A 930 14.67 24.36 23.09
N ALA A 931 14.73 23.39 24.01
CA ALA A 931 13.65 22.43 24.22
C ALA A 931 12.48 23.15 24.90
N THR A 932 11.24 22.85 24.51
CA THR A 932 10.05 23.56 24.99
C THR A 932 9.03 22.57 25.55
N LEU A 933 8.57 22.84 26.78
CA LEU A 933 7.45 22.18 27.44
C LEU A 933 6.22 23.10 27.36
N ARG A 934 5.11 22.61 26.80
CA ARG A 934 3.84 23.32 26.77
C ARG A 934 2.69 22.37 27.07
N LEU A 935 2.06 22.54 28.23
CA LEU A 935 0.85 21.82 28.62
C LEU A 935 -0.41 22.58 28.24
N SER A 936 -1.56 21.89 28.29
CA SER A 936 -2.86 22.49 27.98
C SER A 936 -3.17 23.66 28.93
N GLY A 937 -3.76 24.73 28.41
CA GLY A 937 -4.06 25.95 29.16
C GLY A 937 -2.87 26.88 29.43
N TRP A 938 -1.62 26.48 29.16
CA TRP A 938 -0.47 27.37 29.33
C TRP A 938 -0.38 28.41 28.17
N PRO A 939 -0.33 29.73 28.48
CA PRO A 939 -0.28 30.78 27.44
C PRO A 939 0.99 30.72 26.59
N ALA A 940 2.12 30.29 27.17
CA ALA A 940 3.37 30.04 26.46
C ALA A 940 3.96 28.67 26.85
N GLY A 941 5.04 28.24 26.20
CA GLY A 941 5.84 27.11 26.66
C GLY A 941 6.96 27.57 27.61
N SER A 942 7.32 26.74 28.58
CA SER A 942 8.56 26.88 29.35
C SER A 942 9.71 26.32 28.53
N THR A 943 10.80 27.07 28.37
CA THR A 943 11.95 26.71 27.54
C THR A 943 13.18 26.32 28.36
N SER A 944 13.98 25.36 27.89
CA SER A 944 15.31 25.10 28.43
C SER A 944 16.27 26.25 28.10
N GLU A 945 17.44 26.25 28.73
CA GLU A 945 18.59 27.00 28.21
C GLU A 945 19.02 26.43 26.84
N LYS A 946 19.86 27.19 26.14
CA LYS A 946 20.24 26.89 24.74
C LYS A 946 21.16 25.68 24.62
N TYR A 947 21.07 24.97 23.49
CA TYR A 947 22.04 23.95 23.08
C TYR A 947 22.39 24.05 21.58
N ALA A 948 23.60 23.61 21.24
CA ALA A 948 24.04 23.44 19.86
C ALA A 948 24.13 21.94 19.48
N ILE A 949 23.83 21.64 18.22
CA ILE A 949 24.17 20.37 17.58
C ILE A 949 25.24 20.66 16.53
N THR A 950 26.33 19.89 16.56
CA THR A 950 27.50 20.08 15.68
C THR A 950 27.67 18.90 14.73
N ALA A 951 28.02 19.17 13.47
CA ALA A 951 28.25 18.12 12.48
C ALA A 951 29.58 17.39 12.76
N THR A 952 29.55 16.06 12.78
CA THR A 952 30.75 15.22 12.71
C THR A 952 31.46 15.42 11.38
N GLN A 953 32.77 15.67 11.39
CA GLN A 953 33.51 15.97 10.16
C GLN A 953 33.72 14.72 9.29
N PRO A 954 33.65 14.84 7.94
CA PRO A 954 33.90 13.74 7.01
C PRO A 954 35.37 13.33 6.96
N ASP A 955 35.61 12.05 7.19
CA ASP A 955 36.93 11.44 7.22
C ASP A 955 37.35 10.97 5.82
N GLN A 956 38.58 11.35 5.43
CA GLN A 956 39.17 11.06 4.12
C GLN A 956 39.32 9.56 3.83
N SER A 957 39.50 8.73 4.85
CA SER A 957 39.73 7.28 4.72
C SER A 957 38.44 6.45 4.66
N GLN A 958 37.33 7.00 5.17
CA GLN A 958 36.02 6.32 5.20
C GLN A 958 35.04 6.83 4.13
N SER A 959 35.35 7.96 3.48
CA SER A 959 34.51 8.60 2.47
C SER A 959 34.94 8.24 1.03
N LEU A 960 33.97 8.00 0.15
CA LEU A 960 34.17 7.42 -1.18
C LEU A 960 33.47 8.24 -2.27
N ILE A 961 33.91 8.07 -3.51
CA ILE A 961 33.23 8.59 -4.71
C ILE A 961 33.19 7.50 -5.78
N ALA A 962 32.06 7.35 -6.46
CA ALA A 962 31.79 6.32 -7.46
C ALA A 962 30.99 6.88 -8.64
N ARG A 963 30.97 6.12 -9.73
CA ARG A 963 30.29 6.39 -11.01
C ARG A 963 29.30 5.25 -11.31
N ASP A 964 28.27 5.45 -12.13
CA ASP A 964 27.30 4.39 -12.45
C ASP A 964 27.77 3.40 -13.54
N ARG A 965 28.69 3.81 -14.42
CA ARG A 965 29.22 3.02 -15.55
C ARG A 965 30.71 3.27 -15.80
N ASP A 966 31.36 2.35 -16.50
CA ASP A 966 32.77 2.47 -16.91
C ASP A 966 32.95 3.14 -18.28
N THR A 967 31.87 3.35 -19.05
CA THR A 967 31.90 4.03 -20.36
C THR A 967 30.61 4.80 -20.59
N TYR A 968 30.73 5.98 -21.21
CA TYR A 968 29.64 6.90 -21.56
C TYR A 968 29.87 7.45 -22.98
N LEU A 969 28.82 7.83 -23.68
CA LEU A 969 28.94 8.58 -24.94
C LEU A 969 29.10 10.08 -24.67
N SER A 970 29.72 10.82 -25.59
CA SER A 970 29.68 12.29 -25.59
C SER A 970 28.22 12.75 -25.66
N GLY A 971 27.76 13.47 -24.64
CA GLY A 971 26.37 13.89 -24.42
C GLY A 971 25.57 13.06 -23.41
N ASP A 972 26.10 11.92 -22.92
CA ASP A 972 25.40 11.07 -21.93
C ASP A 972 25.36 11.70 -20.52
N ASP A 973 24.33 11.32 -19.76
CA ASP A 973 24.26 11.59 -18.33
C ASP A 973 25.07 10.58 -17.51
N MET A 974 26.02 11.09 -16.73
CA MET A 974 26.83 10.38 -15.75
C MET A 974 26.26 10.59 -14.34
N LEU A 975 25.99 9.52 -13.58
CA LEU A 975 25.52 9.64 -12.21
C LEU A 975 26.66 9.42 -11.21
N ILE A 976 27.17 10.52 -10.66
CA ILE A 976 28.22 10.48 -9.64
C ILE A 976 27.58 10.33 -8.26
N THR A 977 28.07 9.36 -7.49
CA THR A 977 27.65 9.10 -6.11
C THR A 977 28.82 9.31 -5.16
N VAL A 978 28.63 10.16 -4.16
CA VAL A 978 29.58 10.40 -3.07
C VAL A 978 29.03 9.77 -1.78
N THR A 979 29.87 9.10 -1.01
CA THR A 979 29.53 8.59 0.33
C THR A 979 30.35 9.33 1.37
N LEU A 980 29.71 10.04 2.29
CA LEU A 980 30.39 10.74 3.39
C LEU A 980 30.24 9.96 4.70
N LYS A 981 31.37 9.72 5.38
CA LYS A 981 31.42 9.04 6.67
C LYS A 981 32.40 9.72 7.62
N ASP A 982 32.13 9.64 8.92
CA ASP A 982 33.09 10.02 9.95
C ASP A 982 34.19 8.95 10.14
N LYS A 983 35.19 9.25 10.98
CA LYS A 983 36.29 8.35 11.34
C LYS A 983 35.85 7.04 12.03
N ASN A 984 34.61 6.97 12.52
CA ASN A 984 34.00 5.80 13.15
C ASN A 984 33.14 5.01 12.16
N GLN A 985 33.22 5.31 10.86
CA GLN A 985 32.44 4.75 9.76
C GLN A 985 30.94 5.11 9.76
N LYS A 986 30.51 6.06 10.61
CA LYS A 986 29.13 6.53 10.69
C LYS A 986 28.78 7.39 9.48
N ALA A 987 27.65 7.12 8.85
CA ALA A 987 27.11 7.91 7.75
C ALA A 987 26.80 9.35 8.16
N LEU A 988 27.20 10.31 7.32
CA LEU A 988 26.98 11.75 7.51
C LEU A 988 25.81 12.23 6.64
N ARG A 989 24.80 12.86 7.25
CA ARG A 989 23.51 13.20 6.63
C ARG A 989 23.24 14.70 6.74
N GLY A 990 22.66 15.28 5.68
CA GLY A 990 22.41 16.72 5.54
C GLY A 990 23.56 17.52 4.94
N ASP A 991 24.74 16.93 4.77
CA ASP A 991 25.99 17.61 4.39
C ASP A 991 26.15 17.88 2.87
N ALA A 992 25.03 17.94 2.13
CA ALA A 992 25.05 18.15 0.67
C ALA A 992 25.72 19.47 0.26
N GLY A 993 25.71 20.48 1.13
CA GLY A 993 26.40 21.76 0.94
C GLY A 993 27.94 21.68 0.96
N LEU A 994 28.53 20.55 1.39
CA LEU A 994 29.98 20.30 1.27
C LEU A 994 30.38 19.90 -0.16
N LEU A 995 29.41 19.51 -0.99
CA LEU A 995 29.61 18.98 -2.34
C LEU A 995 29.31 20.05 -3.39
N THR A 996 30.34 20.41 -4.14
CA THR A 996 30.35 21.55 -5.07
C THR A 996 31.25 21.23 -6.26
N THR A 997 31.24 22.06 -7.30
CA THR A 997 32.16 21.91 -8.46
C THR A 997 33.64 22.15 -8.13
N SER A 998 33.98 22.67 -6.94
CA SER A 998 35.36 22.79 -6.46
C SER A 998 35.77 21.69 -5.47
N THR A 999 34.82 20.96 -4.90
CA THR A 999 35.07 19.80 -4.01
C THR A 999 34.82 18.44 -4.67
N VAL A 1000 34.09 18.40 -5.79
CA VAL A 1000 33.91 17.21 -6.64
C VAL A 1000 34.23 17.54 -8.10
N THR A 1001 35.38 17.03 -8.56
CA THR A 1001 35.88 17.20 -9.93
C THR A 1001 35.62 15.94 -10.75
N VAL A 1002 35.06 16.09 -11.96
CA VAL A 1002 34.77 14.98 -12.89
C VAL A 1002 35.44 15.33 -14.23
N PRO A 1003 36.60 14.73 -14.57
CA PRO A 1003 37.32 15.06 -15.80
C PRO A 1003 36.47 14.85 -17.06
N ASN A 1004 36.59 15.76 -18.03
CA ASN A 1004 35.91 15.71 -19.33
C ASN A 1004 34.35 15.65 -19.27
N ALA A 1005 33.77 16.09 -18.15
CA ALA A 1005 32.32 16.19 -17.93
C ALA A 1005 31.98 17.42 -17.08
N THR A 1006 30.79 18.00 -17.27
CA THR A 1006 30.31 19.16 -16.48
C THR A 1006 29.08 18.81 -15.64
N LEU A 1007 28.86 19.54 -14.54
CA LEU A 1007 27.66 19.35 -13.72
C LEU A 1007 26.44 19.81 -14.53
N LYS A 1008 25.48 18.92 -14.79
CA LYS A 1008 24.36 19.17 -15.70
C LYS A 1008 23.50 20.35 -15.23
N THR A 1009 23.07 21.22 -16.14
CA THR A 1009 22.22 22.38 -15.80
C THR A 1009 20.95 21.96 -15.05
N GLY A 1010 20.73 22.51 -13.86
CA GLY A 1010 19.62 22.14 -12.96
C GLY A 1010 19.89 20.93 -12.06
N SER A 1011 21.06 20.28 -12.18
CA SER A 1011 21.55 19.25 -11.27
C SER A 1011 22.09 19.88 -9.99
N SER A 1012 21.86 19.20 -8.87
CA SER A 1012 22.40 19.55 -7.55
C SER A 1012 22.63 18.29 -6.73
N TRP A 1013 23.53 18.37 -5.75
CA TRP A 1013 23.78 17.26 -4.83
C TRP A 1013 22.56 17.01 -3.94
N LYS A 1014 22.00 15.80 -4.04
CA LYS A 1014 20.88 15.33 -3.22
C LYS A 1014 21.37 14.28 -2.24
N ASP A 1015 21.11 14.50 -0.95
CA ASP A 1015 21.26 13.48 0.10
C ASP A 1015 20.15 12.43 -0.04
N ASN A 1016 20.51 11.15 0.06
CA ASN A 1016 19.55 10.05 0.05
C ASN A 1016 19.11 9.64 1.48
N GLY A 1017 19.61 10.33 2.52
CA GLY A 1017 19.27 10.09 3.93
C GLY A 1017 20.02 8.91 4.56
N ASP A 1018 20.98 8.31 3.84
CA ASP A 1018 21.78 7.16 4.27
C ASP A 1018 23.29 7.47 4.36
N GLY A 1019 23.69 8.70 4.04
CA GLY A 1019 25.09 9.14 3.92
C GLY A 1019 25.65 9.09 2.50
N THR A 1020 24.83 8.72 1.51
CA THR A 1020 25.16 8.83 0.09
C THR A 1020 24.48 10.05 -0.52
N TYR A 1021 25.22 10.71 -1.41
CA TYR A 1021 24.85 11.93 -2.09
C TYR A 1021 24.99 11.72 -3.59
N ARG A 1022 24.06 12.23 -4.40
CA ARG A 1022 24.07 12.01 -5.86
C ARG A 1022 23.92 13.32 -6.63
N ALA A 1023 24.64 13.44 -7.74
CA ALA A 1023 24.48 14.48 -8.73
C ALA A 1023 24.73 13.94 -10.15
N THR A 1024 23.96 14.45 -11.12
CA THR A 1024 24.14 14.13 -12.54
C THR A 1024 25.10 15.12 -13.19
N TYR A 1025 26.13 14.60 -13.85
CA TYR A 1025 27.03 15.30 -14.76
C TYR A 1025 26.68 14.91 -16.20
N THR A 1026 27.11 15.67 -17.19
CA THR A 1026 27.03 15.31 -18.61
C THR A 1026 28.43 15.09 -19.15
N ALA A 1027 28.66 13.94 -19.78
CA ALA A 1027 29.91 13.59 -20.43
C ALA A 1027 30.13 14.47 -21.67
N GLU A 1028 31.29 15.11 -21.81
CA GLU A 1028 31.56 16.04 -22.91
C GLU A 1028 32.59 15.50 -23.89
N THR A 1029 33.83 15.29 -23.45
CA THR A 1029 34.98 15.11 -24.34
C THR A 1029 35.48 13.66 -24.33
N ALA A 1030 35.60 13.07 -25.52
CA ALA A 1030 36.09 11.70 -25.68
C ALA A 1030 37.50 11.53 -25.10
N SER A 1031 37.66 10.56 -24.20
CA SER A 1031 38.80 10.43 -23.29
C SER A 1031 38.82 9.05 -22.63
N THR A 1032 40.00 8.56 -22.22
CA THR A 1032 40.15 7.31 -21.47
C THR A 1032 40.73 7.56 -20.08
N ASP A 1033 40.64 6.56 -19.20
CA ASP A 1033 41.33 6.53 -17.90
C ASP A 1033 40.96 7.63 -16.90
N ASN A 1034 39.85 8.35 -17.14
CA ASN A 1034 39.35 9.41 -16.25
C ASN A 1034 38.96 8.86 -14.88
N GLN A 1035 39.13 9.65 -13.82
CA GLN A 1035 38.66 9.32 -12.46
C GLN A 1035 37.99 10.55 -11.83
N ALA A 1036 36.79 10.38 -11.28
CA ALA A 1036 36.13 11.43 -10.52
C ALA A 1036 36.83 11.57 -9.15
N THR A 1037 36.97 12.79 -8.64
CA THR A 1037 37.73 13.10 -7.43
C THR A 1037 36.90 13.90 -6.44
N LEU A 1038 36.76 13.39 -5.22
CA LEU A 1038 36.20 14.08 -4.06
C LEU A 1038 37.34 14.61 -3.18
N LYS A 1039 37.41 15.92 -2.96
CA LYS A 1039 38.36 16.53 -2.03
C LYS A 1039 37.68 17.62 -1.20
N LEU A 1040 37.48 17.33 0.09
CA LEU A 1040 36.95 18.29 1.06
C LEU A 1040 38.06 19.11 1.72
N SER A 1041 37.68 20.21 2.38
CA SER A 1041 38.63 21.07 3.09
C SER A 1041 39.35 20.31 4.20
N GLY A 1042 40.65 20.55 4.37
CA GLY A 1042 41.50 19.85 5.33
C GLY A 1042 41.96 18.44 4.90
N TRP A 1043 41.44 17.87 3.82
CA TRP A 1043 41.91 16.57 3.31
C TRP A 1043 43.27 16.69 2.61
N SER A 1044 44.17 15.76 2.93
CA SER A 1044 45.54 15.69 2.40
C SER A 1044 45.58 15.33 0.90
N ALA A 1045 44.69 14.44 0.48
CA ALA A 1045 44.49 14.01 -0.90
C ALA A 1045 43.00 13.86 -1.21
N GLY A 1046 42.64 13.78 -2.49
CA GLY A 1046 41.27 13.44 -2.89
C GLY A 1046 41.02 11.93 -2.82
N SER A 1047 39.80 11.54 -2.44
CA SER A 1047 39.27 10.20 -2.69
C SER A 1047 38.90 10.12 -4.17
N THR A 1048 39.23 9.03 -4.86
CA THR A 1048 39.03 8.88 -6.31
C THR A 1048 38.13 7.71 -6.65
N SER A 1049 37.32 7.85 -7.70
CA SER A 1049 36.55 6.75 -8.27
C SER A 1049 37.47 5.81 -9.02
N GLU A 1050 36.98 4.61 -9.31
CA GLU A 1050 37.54 3.77 -10.36
C GLU A 1050 37.42 4.48 -11.73
N LYS A 1051 38.15 3.95 -12.72
CA LYS A 1051 38.30 4.60 -14.03
C LYS A 1051 37.04 4.54 -14.88
N TYR A 1052 36.89 5.51 -15.78
CA TYR A 1052 35.90 5.50 -16.87
C TYR A 1052 36.43 6.11 -18.16
N ALA A 1053 35.80 5.75 -19.28
CA ALA A 1053 36.01 6.35 -20.59
C ALA A 1053 34.78 7.16 -21.04
N ILE A 1054 35.02 8.14 -21.90
CA ILE A 1054 34.00 8.81 -22.71
C ILE A 1054 34.34 8.51 -24.17
N THR A 1055 33.39 8.02 -24.95
CA THR A 1055 33.55 7.71 -26.38
C THR A 1055 32.64 8.57 -27.23
N LEU A 1056 32.97 8.73 -28.51
CA LEU A 1056 32.03 9.29 -29.48
C LEU A 1056 31.06 8.18 -29.89
N GLY A 1057 29.76 8.50 -29.96
CA GLY A 1057 28.80 7.68 -30.69
C GLY A 1057 28.72 8.11 -32.16
N ASP A 1058 27.97 7.40 -32.98
CA ASP A 1058 27.77 7.74 -34.39
C ASP A 1058 26.56 8.67 -34.58
N GLU A 1059 26.46 9.41 -35.68
CA GLU A 1059 25.37 10.34 -36.00
C GLU A 1059 24.24 9.60 -36.73
N PRO A 1060 22.95 9.85 -36.39
CA PRO A 1060 21.84 9.32 -37.17
C PRO A 1060 22.01 9.72 -38.64
N PRO A 1061 21.91 8.81 -39.62
CA PRO A 1061 22.18 9.15 -41.03
C PRO A 1061 21.18 10.16 -41.62
N ALA A 1062 20.05 10.36 -40.93
CA ALA A 1062 19.12 11.44 -41.20
C ALA A 1062 19.68 12.85 -40.88
N SER A 1063 20.79 12.96 -40.13
CA SER A 1063 21.51 14.21 -39.84
C SER A 1063 22.36 14.74 -41.00
N ILE A 1064 22.57 13.94 -42.04
CA ILE A 1064 23.25 14.35 -43.28
C ILE A 1064 22.28 14.34 -44.46
N ASN A 1065 22.63 15.10 -45.49
CA ASN A 1065 22.20 14.88 -46.86
C ASN A 1065 23.42 14.50 -47.71
N THR A 1066 23.19 13.96 -48.89
CA THR A 1066 24.16 14.04 -49.99
C THR A 1066 23.63 14.94 -51.10
N GLN A 1067 24.52 15.66 -51.78
CA GLN A 1067 24.16 16.63 -52.81
C GLN A 1067 25.02 16.41 -54.05
N ALA A 1068 24.39 16.20 -55.19
CA ALA A 1068 25.06 16.08 -56.49
C ALA A 1068 24.35 17.01 -57.47
N ASN A 1069 25.10 17.96 -58.05
CA ASN A 1069 24.49 19.11 -58.72
C ASN A 1069 23.55 19.88 -57.73
N PRO A 1070 22.63 20.79 -58.10
CA PRO A 1070 21.81 21.50 -57.09
C PRO A 1070 20.71 20.63 -56.45
N HIS A 1071 20.76 19.30 -56.55
CA HIS A 1071 19.76 18.39 -56.00
C HIS A 1071 20.27 17.64 -54.76
N THR A 1072 19.40 17.55 -53.76
CA THR A 1072 19.73 17.03 -52.43
C THR A 1072 19.02 15.71 -52.19
N PHE A 1073 19.79 14.62 -52.07
CA PHE A 1073 19.33 13.32 -51.64
C PHE A 1073 19.28 13.27 -50.11
N THR A 1074 18.07 13.22 -49.56
CA THR A 1074 17.86 13.04 -48.13
C THR A 1074 18.23 11.63 -47.72
N GLN A 1075 19.29 11.50 -46.92
CA GLN A 1075 19.73 10.21 -46.43
C GLN A 1075 18.89 9.77 -45.24
N THR A 1076 18.78 8.45 -45.08
CA THR A 1076 18.12 7.86 -43.91
C THR A 1076 18.88 6.69 -43.33
N SER A 1077 19.54 5.84 -44.12
CA SER A 1077 20.39 4.73 -43.65
C SER A 1077 21.86 5.08 -43.81
N GLU A 1078 22.74 4.39 -43.07
CA GLU A 1078 24.19 4.50 -43.22
C GLU A 1078 24.58 4.03 -44.62
N GLU A 1079 24.09 2.86 -45.03
CA GLU A 1079 24.01 2.48 -46.45
C GLU A 1079 22.98 3.39 -47.14
N GLY A 1080 23.47 4.46 -47.77
CA GLY A 1080 22.70 5.40 -48.55
C GLY A 1080 22.22 4.81 -49.87
N THR A 1081 21.09 5.31 -50.36
CA THR A 1081 20.55 4.89 -51.66
C THR A 1081 21.19 5.63 -52.85
N PHE A 1082 22.20 6.46 -52.62
CA PHE A 1082 22.87 7.26 -53.64
C PHE A 1082 24.39 7.33 -53.38
N PRO A 1083 25.24 7.32 -54.42
CA PRO A 1083 24.95 6.91 -55.78
C PRO A 1083 24.83 5.39 -55.90
N THR A 1084 24.07 4.91 -56.89
CA THR A 1084 24.11 3.52 -57.38
C THR A 1084 24.78 3.42 -58.76
N THR A 1085 25.09 4.55 -59.38
CA THR A 1085 25.78 4.69 -60.68
C THR A 1085 27.05 5.52 -60.51
N GLY A 1086 28.15 5.17 -61.17
CA GLY A 1086 29.41 5.93 -61.11
C GLY A 1086 29.98 6.24 -62.48
N PHE A 1087 30.86 7.24 -62.54
CA PHE A 1087 31.71 7.56 -63.69
C PHE A 1087 32.99 8.25 -63.23
N ASP A 1088 34.00 8.28 -64.09
CA ASP A 1088 35.31 8.86 -63.80
C ASP A 1088 35.19 10.34 -63.39
N TRP A 1089 35.67 10.69 -62.19
CA TRP A 1089 35.57 12.02 -61.57
C TRP A 1089 34.16 12.51 -61.24
N ALA A 1090 33.20 11.61 -61.01
CA ALA A 1090 31.91 11.96 -60.43
C ALA A 1090 32.07 12.50 -58.99
N THR A 1091 31.38 13.60 -58.67
CA THR A 1091 31.47 14.25 -57.35
C THR A 1091 30.12 14.52 -56.68
N PHE A 1092 30.06 14.31 -55.36
CA PHE A 1092 28.92 14.66 -54.52
C PHE A 1092 29.38 15.11 -53.13
N THR A 1093 28.60 15.96 -52.46
CA THR A 1093 28.95 16.49 -51.14
C THR A 1093 28.06 15.89 -50.06
N ILE A 1094 28.67 15.36 -48.99
CA ILE A 1094 28.00 15.06 -47.72
C ILE A 1094 27.80 16.38 -46.97
N VAL A 1095 26.55 16.74 -46.71
CA VAL A 1095 26.16 18.01 -46.08
C VAL A 1095 25.53 17.73 -44.72
N PRO A 1096 26.22 18.02 -43.61
CA PRO A 1096 25.64 17.98 -42.26
C PRO A 1096 24.47 18.98 -42.11
N LYS A 1097 23.51 18.65 -41.24
CA LYS A 1097 22.34 19.48 -40.93
C LYS A 1097 22.53 20.26 -39.63
N ASP A 1098 21.47 20.99 -39.26
CA ASP A 1098 21.30 21.61 -37.93
C ASP A 1098 22.42 22.57 -37.51
N GLY A 1099 23.02 23.24 -38.51
CA GLY A 1099 24.06 24.25 -38.33
C GLY A 1099 25.49 23.70 -38.22
N LYS A 1100 25.69 22.37 -38.30
CA LYS A 1100 27.01 21.74 -38.33
C LYS A 1100 27.70 21.98 -39.67
N SER A 1101 29.02 22.18 -39.66
CA SER A 1101 29.84 22.33 -40.87
C SER A 1101 30.53 21.02 -41.23
N ALA A 1102 30.76 20.78 -42.53
CA ALA A 1102 31.64 19.69 -42.96
C ALA A 1102 33.10 19.89 -42.48
N ALA A 1103 33.51 21.13 -42.20
CA ALA A 1103 34.82 21.46 -41.63
C ALA A 1103 34.97 21.07 -40.14
N ASP A 1104 33.87 20.76 -39.44
CA ASP A 1104 33.90 20.30 -38.05
C ASP A 1104 34.38 18.84 -37.92
N TYR A 1105 34.67 18.17 -39.04
CA TYR A 1105 34.97 16.74 -39.12
C TYR A 1105 36.26 16.45 -39.91
N ARG A 1106 37.06 15.52 -39.40
CA ARG A 1106 38.15 14.87 -40.16
C ARG A 1106 37.56 13.71 -40.96
N TRP A 1107 37.61 13.80 -42.29
CA TRP A 1107 37.01 12.84 -43.21
C TRP A 1107 38.01 11.76 -43.67
N SER A 1108 37.48 10.57 -43.95
CA SER A 1108 38.23 9.41 -44.50
C SER A 1108 37.30 8.49 -45.29
N SER A 1109 37.85 7.70 -46.21
CA SER A 1109 37.16 6.60 -46.91
C SER A 1109 37.92 5.29 -46.69
N ASP A 1110 37.21 4.15 -46.69
CA ASP A 1110 37.81 2.81 -46.75
C ASP A 1110 38.21 2.38 -48.17
N ALA A 1111 37.54 2.92 -49.19
CA ALA A 1111 37.67 2.55 -50.58
C ALA A 1111 38.71 3.40 -51.33
N ARG A 1112 39.75 2.76 -51.87
CA ARG A 1112 40.86 3.42 -52.58
C ARG A 1112 40.49 4.15 -53.89
N TRP A 1113 39.34 3.82 -54.47
CA TRP A 1113 38.79 4.46 -55.67
C TRP A 1113 37.87 5.66 -55.34
N VAL A 1114 37.79 6.02 -54.05
CA VAL A 1114 37.01 7.14 -53.52
C VAL A 1114 37.91 8.01 -52.67
N SER A 1115 37.80 9.33 -52.82
CA SER A 1115 38.48 10.32 -51.98
C SER A 1115 37.47 11.29 -51.37
N VAL A 1116 37.79 11.87 -50.21
CA VAL A 1116 36.91 12.83 -49.53
C VAL A 1116 37.73 13.97 -48.91
N SER A 1117 37.28 15.22 -49.11
CA SER A 1117 37.78 16.43 -48.45
C SER A 1117 36.63 17.38 -48.16
N ASP A 1118 36.55 17.91 -46.94
CA ASP A 1118 35.52 18.90 -46.54
C ASP A 1118 34.08 18.48 -46.89
N GLY A 1119 33.80 17.17 -46.75
CA GLY A 1119 32.53 16.54 -47.11
C GLY A 1119 32.34 16.26 -48.61
N VAL A 1120 33.14 16.83 -49.51
CA VAL A 1120 33.11 16.53 -50.95
C VAL A 1120 33.78 15.19 -51.22
N VAL A 1121 33.03 14.28 -51.84
CA VAL A 1121 33.43 12.93 -52.24
C VAL A 1121 33.67 12.89 -53.76
N GLU A 1122 34.83 12.40 -54.20
CA GLU A 1122 35.18 12.20 -55.62
C GLU A 1122 35.47 10.72 -55.91
N LEU A 1123 34.80 10.19 -56.95
CA LEU A 1123 35.01 8.82 -57.47
C LEU A 1123 36.09 8.88 -58.56
N SER A 1124 37.24 8.24 -58.33
CA SER A 1124 38.46 8.47 -59.14
C SER A 1124 38.72 7.42 -60.23
N GLU A 1125 38.27 6.18 -60.05
CA GLU A 1125 38.33 5.12 -61.06
C GLU A 1125 37.24 4.05 -60.85
N PRO A 1126 36.86 3.28 -61.88
CA PRO A 1126 35.94 2.16 -61.73
C PRO A 1126 36.44 1.12 -60.71
N PRO A 1127 35.56 0.58 -59.82
CA PRO A 1127 35.93 -0.49 -58.90
C PRO A 1127 36.56 -1.69 -59.62
N ARG A 1128 37.72 -2.15 -59.15
CA ARG A 1128 38.51 -3.21 -59.81
C ARG A 1128 38.12 -4.64 -59.40
N TYR A 1129 37.29 -4.77 -58.37
CA TYR A 1129 36.83 -6.04 -57.78
C TYR A 1129 35.34 -5.88 -57.40
N MET A 1130 34.59 -7.00 -57.38
CA MET A 1130 33.11 -7.06 -57.40
C MET A 1130 32.42 -6.66 -56.07
N SER A 1131 32.85 -5.56 -55.49
CA SER A 1131 32.14 -4.83 -54.44
C SER A 1131 32.32 -3.35 -54.72
N GLY A 1132 31.37 -2.75 -55.44
CA GLY A 1132 31.27 -1.29 -55.66
C GLY A 1132 30.91 -0.50 -54.40
N HIS A 1133 31.25 -1.04 -53.23
CA HIS A 1133 30.95 -0.51 -51.90
C HIS A 1133 32.05 0.45 -51.45
N ALA A 1134 31.67 1.52 -50.78
CA ALA A 1134 32.57 2.45 -50.11
C ALA A 1134 31.89 3.05 -48.88
N THR A 1135 32.62 3.21 -47.78
CA THR A 1135 32.22 3.91 -46.56
C THR A 1135 33.04 5.17 -46.37
N ILE A 1136 32.34 6.29 -46.25
CA ILE A 1136 32.86 7.59 -45.84
C ILE A 1136 32.61 7.77 -44.34
N ARG A 1137 33.62 8.27 -43.61
CA ARG A 1137 33.55 8.50 -42.17
C ARG A 1137 34.11 9.86 -41.79
N GLY A 1138 33.35 10.66 -41.06
CA GLY A 1138 33.73 11.99 -40.56
C GLY A 1138 33.79 11.99 -39.03
N VAL A 1139 34.95 12.28 -38.44
CA VAL A 1139 35.17 12.28 -36.98
C VAL A 1139 35.35 13.71 -36.46
N PRO A 1140 34.56 14.18 -35.46
CA PRO A 1140 34.66 15.53 -34.91
C PRO A 1140 36.09 16.01 -34.61
N VAL A 1141 36.41 17.25 -34.99
CA VAL A 1141 37.76 17.81 -34.86
C VAL A 1141 38.19 18.02 -33.40
N ASN A 1142 37.23 18.35 -32.53
CA ASN A 1142 37.40 18.72 -31.13
C ASN A 1142 37.23 17.54 -30.14
N GLY A 1143 36.82 16.35 -30.59
CA GLY A 1143 36.56 15.21 -29.72
C GLY A 1143 35.25 15.31 -28.91
N GLN A 1144 34.28 16.10 -29.37
CA GLN A 1144 32.93 16.19 -28.79
C GLN A 1144 31.86 15.93 -29.87
N GLY A 1145 30.68 15.43 -29.47
CA GLY A 1145 29.59 15.11 -30.39
C GLY A 1145 29.66 13.68 -30.93
N LYS A 1146 29.19 13.48 -32.16
CA LYS A 1146 29.00 12.17 -32.80
C LYS A 1146 29.73 12.07 -34.15
N ILE A 1147 30.03 10.85 -34.60
CA ILE A 1147 30.75 10.51 -35.84
C ILE A 1147 29.78 10.37 -37.02
N ILE A 1148 30.03 11.04 -38.15
CA ILE A 1148 29.25 10.79 -39.38
C ILE A 1148 29.76 9.50 -40.05
N GLN A 1149 28.84 8.59 -40.41
CA GLN A 1149 29.10 7.46 -41.30
C GLN A 1149 28.15 7.49 -42.50
N TYR A 1150 28.68 7.18 -43.68
CA TYR A 1150 27.91 7.12 -44.93
C TYR A 1150 28.52 6.11 -45.90
N SER A 1151 27.83 5.00 -46.15
CA SER A 1151 28.20 3.99 -47.13
C SER A 1151 27.32 4.08 -48.39
N PHE A 1152 27.84 3.63 -49.53
CA PHE A 1152 27.07 3.51 -50.77
C PHE A 1152 27.57 2.34 -51.63
N SER A 1153 26.67 1.80 -52.46
CA SER A 1153 26.91 0.62 -53.31
C SER A 1153 26.63 0.94 -54.78
N LEU A 1154 27.68 0.98 -55.60
CA LEU A 1154 27.55 1.09 -57.06
C LEU A 1154 27.11 -0.24 -57.68
N THR A 1155 26.17 -0.14 -58.61
CA THR A 1155 25.63 -1.23 -59.43
C THR A 1155 26.08 -1.13 -60.90
N HIS A 1156 26.30 0.09 -61.38
CA HIS A 1156 26.69 0.38 -62.77
C HIS A 1156 27.82 1.41 -62.82
N TRP A 1157 28.78 1.23 -63.73
CA TRP A 1157 29.80 2.25 -64.07
C TRP A 1157 29.67 2.67 -65.53
N PHE A 1158 29.69 3.98 -65.77
CA PHE A 1158 29.51 4.59 -67.08
C PHE A 1158 30.82 5.22 -67.55
N ILE A 1159 31.16 4.97 -68.82
CA ILE A 1159 32.28 5.62 -69.50
C ILE A 1159 31.80 6.30 -70.78
N LYS A 1160 32.48 7.37 -71.17
CA LYS A 1160 32.28 8.02 -72.46
C LYS A 1160 33.01 7.25 -73.57
N GLY A 1161 32.40 7.14 -74.75
CA GLY A 1161 33.08 6.68 -75.96
C GLY A 1161 34.26 7.58 -76.34
N ARG A 1162 35.28 7.00 -76.98
CA ARG A 1162 36.55 7.70 -77.28
C ARG A 1162 36.39 8.77 -78.38
N ASP A 1163 35.52 8.51 -79.34
CA ASP A 1163 35.27 9.35 -80.51
C ASP A 1163 33.96 10.13 -80.37
N SER A 1164 33.66 10.97 -81.37
CA SER A 1164 32.43 11.77 -81.44
C SER A 1164 31.76 11.61 -82.80
N GLY A 1165 30.42 11.47 -82.82
CA GLY A 1165 29.67 11.35 -84.05
C GLY A 1165 29.45 9.90 -84.52
N TYR A 1166 29.39 8.94 -83.58
CA TYR A 1166 29.04 7.55 -83.88
C TYR A 1166 27.62 7.47 -84.45
N GLY A 1167 27.43 6.76 -85.57
CA GLY A 1167 26.14 6.15 -85.90
C GLY A 1167 25.82 4.99 -84.95
N TRP A 1168 24.57 4.53 -84.89
CA TRP A 1168 24.13 3.57 -83.88
C TRP A 1168 24.90 2.25 -83.93
N ASP A 1169 25.07 1.65 -85.11
CA ASP A 1169 25.88 0.43 -85.30
C ASP A 1169 27.33 0.62 -84.84
N GLN A 1170 27.90 1.82 -85.02
CA GLN A 1170 29.26 2.13 -84.60
C GLN A 1170 29.36 2.25 -83.07
N ALA A 1171 28.36 2.84 -82.42
CA ALA A 1171 28.28 2.91 -80.96
C ALA A 1171 28.05 1.52 -80.34
N GLN A 1172 27.12 0.73 -80.88
CA GLN A 1172 26.86 -0.64 -80.45
C GLN A 1172 28.11 -1.53 -80.61
N LYS A 1173 28.86 -1.37 -81.70
CA LYS A 1173 30.15 -2.06 -81.88
C LYS A 1173 31.21 -1.56 -80.90
N ALA A 1174 31.40 -0.25 -80.75
CA ALA A 1174 32.42 0.31 -79.85
C ALA A 1174 32.17 -0.02 -78.36
N ALA A 1175 30.90 -0.20 -77.98
CA ALA A 1175 30.52 -0.77 -76.69
C ALA A 1175 31.01 -2.23 -76.57
N SER A 1176 30.70 -3.07 -77.57
CA SER A 1176 31.07 -4.50 -77.60
C SER A 1176 32.59 -4.73 -77.69
N ASP A 1177 33.33 -3.84 -78.34
CA ASP A 1177 34.79 -3.84 -78.40
C ASP A 1177 35.43 -3.41 -77.04
N SER A 1178 34.64 -2.88 -76.09
CA SER A 1178 35.07 -2.44 -74.76
C SER A 1178 34.77 -3.50 -73.69
N GLN A 1179 35.81 -4.16 -73.13
CA GLN A 1179 35.65 -5.32 -72.24
C GLN A 1179 34.69 -5.09 -71.06
N GLY A 1180 33.58 -5.84 -71.06
CA GLY A 1180 32.58 -5.84 -69.99
C GLY A 1180 31.51 -4.75 -70.10
N TYR A 1181 31.54 -3.91 -71.13
CA TYR A 1181 30.58 -2.82 -71.34
C TYR A 1181 29.54 -3.15 -72.43
N HIS A 1182 28.36 -2.53 -72.33
CA HIS A 1182 27.30 -2.54 -73.34
C HIS A 1182 26.74 -1.13 -73.59
N LEU A 1183 25.96 -0.99 -74.66
CA LEU A 1183 25.22 0.24 -74.97
C LEU A 1183 23.99 0.31 -74.05
N PRO A 1184 23.86 1.34 -73.20
CA PRO A 1184 22.86 1.37 -72.13
C PRO A 1184 21.43 1.39 -72.67
N THR A 1185 20.52 0.77 -71.92
CA THR A 1185 19.08 0.95 -72.10
C THR A 1185 18.66 2.35 -71.64
N ILE A 1186 17.42 2.76 -71.98
CA ILE A 1186 16.81 4.00 -71.45
C ILE A 1186 16.88 4.00 -69.91
N GLY A 1187 16.54 2.87 -69.27
CA GLY A 1187 16.44 2.75 -67.81
C GLY A 1187 17.76 2.80 -67.05
N GLU A 1188 18.90 2.58 -67.71
CA GLU A 1188 20.23 2.80 -67.12
C GLU A 1188 20.62 4.29 -67.16
N LEU A 1189 20.11 5.05 -68.14
CA LEU A 1189 20.44 6.48 -68.31
C LEU A 1189 19.45 7.44 -67.63
N THR A 1190 18.15 7.22 -67.74
CA THR A 1190 17.12 8.17 -67.27
C THR A 1190 15.81 7.47 -66.88
N ASN A 1191 15.03 8.11 -66.02
CA ASN A 1191 13.65 7.69 -65.70
C ASN A 1191 12.58 8.43 -66.52
N ALA A 1192 12.99 9.10 -67.61
CA ALA A 1192 12.09 9.76 -68.54
C ALA A 1192 11.01 8.80 -69.10
N PRO A 1193 9.72 9.20 -69.10
CA PRO A 1193 8.63 8.31 -69.51
C PRO A 1193 8.59 8.14 -71.04
N VAL A 1194 8.51 6.89 -71.49
CA VAL A 1194 8.30 6.52 -72.90
C VAL A 1194 6.81 6.67 -73.25
N THR A 1195 6.35 7.89 -73.51
CA THR A 1195 4.91 8.20 -73.68
C THR A 1195 4.61 9.05 -74.92
N GLY A 1196 4.63 8.43 -76.10
CA GLY A 1196 4.12 9.01 -77.33
C GLY A 1196 5.04 10.06 -77.99
N PRO A 1197 4.52 10.83 -78.96
CA PRO A 1197 5.31 11.66 -79.88
C PRO A 1197 5.76 13.01 -79.27
N ARG A 1198 6.17 13.02 -78.00
CA ARG A 1198 6.80 14.17 -77.32
C ARG A 1198 7.91 13.70 -76.40
N PRO A 1199 9.05 14.41 -76.32
CA PRO A 1199 10.15 14.01 -75.47
C PRO A 1199 9.75 13.97 -73.99
N GLY A 1200 10.07 12.87 -73.33
CA GLY A 1200 9.93 12.73 -71.87
C GLY A 1200 11.10 13.38 -71.17
N PHE A 1201 10.85 14.21 -70.15
CA PHE A 1201 11.91 14.76 -69.30
C PHE A 1201 12.25 13.79 -68.17
N GLY A 1202 13.54 13.67 -67.86
CA GLY A 1202 14.03 12.96 -66.69
C GLY A 1202 13.67 13.69 -65.40
N LYS A 1203 13.72 12.96 -64.28
CA LYS A 1203 13.55 13.50 -62.92
C LYS A 1203 14.72 13.06 -62.05
N ARG A 1204 15.26 13.97 -61.24
CA ARG A 1204 16.30 13.63 -60.27
C ARG A 1204 15.79 12.56 -59.29
N GLY A 1205 16.62 11.57 -59.00
CA GLY A 1205 16.25 10.32 -58.34
C GLY A 1205 17.40 9.32 -58.34
N VAL A 1206 17.13 8.08 -57.96
CA VAL A 1206 18.12 7.00 -57.80
C VAL A 1206 17.94 5.91 -58.87
N GLY A 1207 19.04 5.26 -59.27
CA GLY A 1207 19.04 4.07 -60.13
C GLY A 1207 19.39 4.28 -61.60
N ASN A 1208 19.63 5.52 -62.04
CA ASN A 1208 19.97 5.84 -63.45
C ASN A 1208 20.94 7.02 -63.50
N LEU A 1209 21.87 7.02 -64.48
CA LEU A 1209 22.97 7.99 -64.59
C LEU A 1209 22.51 9.46 -64.45
N TRP A 1210 21.58 9.89 -65.30
CA TRP A 1210 21.10 11.28 -65.31
C TRP A 1210 20.26 11.61 -64.09
N SER A 1211 19.41 10.68 -63.64
CA SER A 1211 18.59 10.85 -62.45
C SER A 1211 19.45 11.11 -61.21
N GLU A 1212 20.55 10.37 -61.08
CA GLU A 1212 21.46 10.46 -59.95
C GLU A 1212 22.35 11.70 -60.00
N TRP A 1213 22.99 11.98 -61.13
CA TRP A 1213 24.01 13.03 -61.21
C TRP A 1213 23.50 14.35 -61.80
N GLY A 1214 22.38 14.35 -62.53
CA GLY A 1214 21.79 15.53 -63.17
C GLY A 1214 22.54 15.95 -64.43
N ASP A 1215 22.64 17.26 -64.66
CA ASP A 1215 23.36 17.82 -65.80
C ASP A 1215 24.85 17.44 -65.76
N LEU A 1216 25.25 16.53 -66.65
CA LEU A 1216 26.61 15.99 -66.64
C LEU A 1216 27.67 16.99 -67.13
N TYR A 1217 27.28 18.14 -67.70
CA TYR A 1217 28.20 19.18 -68.12
C TYR A 1217 28.81 19.97 -66.95
N ASN A 1218 28.21 19.90 -65.76
CA ASN A 1218 28.77 20.51 -64.55
C ASN A 1218 29.95 19.71 -63.95
N TYR A 1219 30.26 18.52 -64.49
CA TYR A 1219 31.40 17.69 -64.10
C TYR A 1219 32.56 17.89 -65.10
N GLU A 1220 33.22 19.06 -65.04
CA GLU A 1220 34.18 19.54 -66.05
C GLU A 1220 35.28 18.52 -66.44
N LYS A 1221 35.74 17.69 -65.49
CA LYS A 1221 36.77 16.65 -65.68
C LYS A 1221 36.34 15.53 -66.65
N THR A 1222 35.04 15.29 -66.83
CA THR A 1222 34.49 14.12 -67.57
C THR A 1222 34.59 14.21 -69.10
N GLY A 1223 34.64 15.43 -69.64
CA GLY A 1223 34.54 15.65 -71.08
C GLY A 1223 33.19 15.31 -71.71
N PHE A 1224 32.09 15.23 -70.95
CA PHE A 1224 30.74 15.32 -71.54
C PHE A 1224 30.53 16.71 -72.16
N THR A 1225 29.91 16.81 -73.34
CA THR A 1225 29.78 18.09 -74.06
C THR A 1225 28.38 18.33 -74.63
N TYR A 1226 28.04 19.62 -74.76
CA TYR A 1226 26.67 20.16 -74.83
C TYR A 1226 25.77 19.70 -76.00
N TYR A 1227 26.33 19.20 -77.11
CA TYR A 1227 25.65 19.31 -78.40
C TYR A 1227 24.90 18.10 -78.94
N TYR A 1228 25.13 16.88 -78.43
CA TYR A 1228 24.44 15.69 -78.92
C TYR A 1228 24.11 14.72 -77.80
N GLY A 1229 22.85 14.25 -77.73
CA GLY A 1229 22.45 13.18 -76.83
C GLY A 1229 23.15 11.86 -77.13
N VAL A 1230 23.05 10.92 -76.18
CA VAL A 1230 23.74 9.62 -76.22
C VAL A 1230 22.83 8.50 -76.69
N TRP A 1231 23.36 7.59 -77.51
CA TRP A 1231 22.64 6.42 -78.00
C TRP A 1231 22.19 5.47 -76.88
N THR A 1232 21.01 4.88 -77.03
CA THR A 1232 20.56 3.73 -76.24
C THR A 1232 20.51 2.44 -77.08
N SER A 1233 20.49 1.28 -76.43
CA SER A 1233 20.18 -0.01 -77.05
C SER A 1233 18.68 -0.23 -77.32
N CYS A 1234 17.81 0.74 -77.02
CA CYS A 1234 16.37 0.62 -77.19
C CYS A 1234 15.91 1.18 -78.55
N ARG A 1235 15.34 0.33 -79.41
CA ARG A 1235 14.78 0.74 -80.71
C ARG A 1235 13.54 1.62 -80.53
N ALA A 1236 13.43 2.68 -81.33
CA ALA A 1236 12.25 3.54 -81.37
C ALA A 1236 11.08 2.80 -82.06
N VAL A 1237 9.96 2.66 -81.34
CA VAL A 1237 8.79 1.89 -81.81
C VAL A 1237 7.82 2.74 -82.65
N GLU A 1238 8.00 4.06 -82.63
CA GLU A 1238 7.13 5.05 -83.30
C GLU A 1238 7.72 5.58 -84.62
N ALA A 1239 8.90 5.11 -85.03
CA ALA A 1239 9.60 5.55 -86.24
C ALA A 1239 9.28 4.70 -87.47
N SER A 1240 9.18 5.34 -88.64
CA SER A 1240 8.95 4.68 -89.94
C SER A 1240 10.21 4.07 -90.58
N GLU A 1241 11.38 4.40 -90.05
CA GLU A 1241 12.71 3.96 -90.51
C GLU A 1241 13.54 3.47 -89.31
N PRO A 1242 14.69 2.81 -89.51
CA PRO A 1242 15.57 2.38 -88.42
C PRO A 1242 16.05 3.57 -87.56
N ALA A 1243 15.63 3.55 -86.30
CA ALA A 1243 15.89 4.60 -85.32
C ALA A 1243 15.94 4.00 -83.90
N HIS A 1244 16.77 4.58 -83.04
CA HIS A 1244 16.89 4.21 -81.62
C HIS A 1244 16.65 5.43 -80.72
N TYR A 1245 16.28 5.17 -79.48
CA TYR A 1245 16.11 6.23 -78.49
C TYR A 1245 17.47 6.84 -78.10
N VAL A 1246 17.47 8.14 -77.81
CA VAL A 1246 18.65 8.98 -77.52
C VAL A 1246 18.35 9.85 -76.31
N ILE A 1247 19.29 9.93 -75.35
CA ILE A 1247 19.12 10.71 -74.11
C ILE A 1247 19.98 11.97 -74.10
N GLY A 1248 19.38 13.14 -73.88
CA GLY A 1248 20.12 14.37 -73.58
C GLY A 1248 20.67 14.36 -72.16
N LEU A 1249 22.00 14.39 -71.99
CA LEU A 1249 22.66 14.35 -70.67
C LEU A 1249 22.83 15.73 -70.01
N GLY A 1250 22.29 16.80 -70.62
CA GLY A 1250 22.29 18.16 -70.08
C GLY A 1250 21.19 18.41 -69.06
N SER A 1251 20.62 19.60 -69.04
CA SER A 1251 19.75 20.09 -67.96
C SER A 1251 18.41 19.36 -67.75
N HIS A 1252 17.97 18.45 -68.65
CA HIS A 1252 16.61 17.89 -68.62
C HIS A 1252 16.50 16.35 -68.77
N GLY A 1253 17.59 15.62 -69.00
CA GLY A 1253 17.57 14.14 -69.06
C GLY A 1253 16.67 13.60 -70.18
N ASP A 1254 16.56 14.33 -71.28
CA ASP A 1254 15.45 14.25 -72.23
C ASP A 1254 15.53 13.04 -73.16
N LEU A 1255 14.45 12.26 -73.19
CA LEU A 1255 14.26 11.11 -74.06
C LEU A 1255 13.76 11.58 -75.43
N THR A 1256 14.58 11.35 -76.46
CA THR A 1256 14.26 11.57 -77.88
C THR A 1256 14.51 10.28 -78.67
N PHE A 1257 14.30 10.28 -79.98
CA PHE A 1257 14.81 9.24 -80.88
C PHE A 1257 15.50 9.89 -82.09
N ASP A 1258 16.40 9.15 -82.72
CA ASP A 1258 17.11 9.56 -83.93
C ASP A 1258 17.39 8.35 -84.83
N PHE A 1259 17.60 8.59 -86.12
CA PHE A 1259 17.83 7.58 -87.13
C PHE A 1259 19.26 7.04 -87.07
N ASP A 1260 19.44 5.74 -87.34
CA ASP A 1260 20.64 4.99 -86.96
C ASP A 1260 21.95 5.48 -87.65
N GLY A 1261 21.84 6.25 -88.72
CA GLY A 1261 22.96 6.90 -89.42
C GLY A 1261 23.41 8.25 -88.87
N THR A 1262 22.70 8.85 -87.91
CA THR A 1262 23.01 10.20 -87.40
C THR A 1262 24.17 10.17 -86.40
N GLY A 1263 25.15 11.08 -86.55
CA GLY A 1263 26.32 11.13 -85.67
C GLY A 1263 25.99 11.64 -84.26
N ARG A 1264 26.13 10.78 -83.24
CA ARG A 1264 25.88 11.11 -81.82
C ARG A 1264 27.08 10.79 -80.92
N PHE A 1265 26.97 11.09 -79.62
CA PHE A 1265 27.90 10.55 -78.63
C PHE A 1265 27.49 9.14 -78.22
N ALA A 1266 28.48 8.33 -77.86
CA ALA A 1266 28.25 7.06 -77.21
C ALA A 1266 28.65 7.15 -75.73
N VAL A 1267 27.82 6.56 -74.88
CA VAL A 1267 28.16 6.21 -73.50
C VAL A 1267 28.02 4.70 -73.40
N PHE A 1268 28.94 4.07 -72.69
CA PHE A 1268 28.91 2.64 -72.43
C PHE A 1268 28.77 2.43 -70.94
N VAL A 1269 27.96 1.44 -70.55
CA VAL A 1269 27.73 1.05 -69.16
C VAL A 1269 28.25 -0.36 -68.93
N ARG A 1270 28.75 -0.64 -67.74
CA ARG A 1270 28.99 -2.00 -67.26
C ARG A 1270 28.38 -2.18 -65.88
N ASN A 1271 28.13 -3.43 -65.51
CA ASN A 1271 27.80 -3.80 -64.14
C ASN A 1271 29.07 -3.76 -63.26
N VAL A 1272 28.90 -3.62 -61.95
CA VAL A 1272 29.97 -3.46 -60.94
C VAL A 1272 30.01 -4.63 -59.96
#